data_AF-A0A7V3MIY4-F1
#
_entry.id   AF-A0A7V3MIY4-F1
#
_cell.length_a   1.000
_cell.length_b   1.000
_cell.length_c   1.000
_cell.angle_alpha   90.00
_cell.angle_beta   90.00
_cell.angle_gamma   90.00
#
_symmetry.space_group_name_H-M   'P 1'
#
loop_
_entity.id
_entity.type
_entity.pdbx_description
1 polymer ?
#
loop_
_entity_poly.entity_id
_entity_poly.type
_entity_poly.pdbx_seq_one_letter_code
_entity_poly.pdbx_strand_id
1 'polypeptide(L)'
;MPERIGFDVGSDTVKAVVVLDDGSVEPQGIVPIKGRPMLRVKEMLADIVRTRGLRRAVCGATGAGASTLREIVGIDAVHEPNALAAALDALYPEVRTVIEMGREAQKYLLFERDPVSGRLLVEDANLGNKCASGSGSFLDHMAARLNYTDIHEFARVALECDNPASLSGRCAVFTESDITHLYQKGTPRDRIAAGVHQAISRNYRSAIARGKEFRDRIAFIGGVSENAAVRKYLAEELGLDGRIFVPEHNRTLGAIGAALRAESEVDLRDAIDLLEEHLRKPLEYPGCEPIGTRAQRTGDTGGDVRPRFRLSTLDSGLSIDRAALGVDIGSVSTKAALVTEIDGEFVVLASYYRRTNGDPLSAVRDTLAQIKKQIDEQGLRIGKITAATTGSGRYLTADYIGAELVRNEISAQASGARAFCNDIDTIFEIGGQDSKYIRLDGDVIIDFEMNKACAAGTGAFLEKQAARLGIPLEEFGDVALRNTRPPDLDWTCTVFSESAMVYYQQNNVPVEDLAAGICLASVKNYLNKNVGNREIGKKIAFQGAVAFNKGMVAAYETVLGREIVVPPYPHITGAVGAARLAYLANPTPPSSAIAKGGNGGVRTFKGFDAIAEAKYEIGSFECKGCPNRCDVNTFQMEGGPKYFYNDRCEKFSAVHKKNLGAHLPDLFAERERMMMEAYQPSHRPPSADHLPRLRIGVPRGLMFSELYPLYNAFLSELGFEVVPSDPTNKHIIEMGLDVAIGEPCFPFKVAHGHYMNLIEKRVDVIFAPRIISTEQPNRNLRQAQTCPYLQAAPDVIASCVGVTERGIRHIAPALHLKRGRKHLERVFAEVGRQLGRSRKQSLAALEVGLKVLEDFRRKVERRGAEVLNTLPPDQVAFIVIGRPYTLWDPALNMDIGKKIQDLGILAIPQDFLPLESVDISDSWPNAYSRQIQKKLMAARLIRQDSRLRAVVVTYFACGPDSFGNPFFKVERRAP
;
A
#
# COMPACT_ATOMS: atom_id res chain seq x y z
N MET A 1 -16.36 39.04 -36.80
CA MET A 1 -15.17 38.19 -37.00
C MET A 1 -15.68 36.80 -37.37
N PRO A 2 -14.86 35.87 -37.89
CA PRO A 2 -15.29 34.49 -37.96
C PRO A 2 -15.57 34.00 -36.54
N GLU A 3 -16.67 33.26 -36.32
CA GLU A 3 -16.89 32.58 -35.04
C GLU A 3 -15.68 31.69 -34.73
N ARG A 4 -15.31 31.62 -33.45
CA ARG A 4 -14.15 30.83 -33.00
C ARG A 4 -14.63 29.55 -32.33
N ILE A 5 -14.08 28.42 -32.73
CA ILE A 5 -14.37 27.12 -32.13
C ILE A 5 -13.16 26.65 -31.33
N GLY A 6 -13.40 26.30 -30.08
CA GLY A 6 -12.38 25.78 -29.17
C GLY A 6 -12.67 24.35 -28.80
N PHE A 7 -11.66 23.48 -28.89
CA PHE A 7 -11.71 22.11 -28.41
C PHE A 7 -10.75 21.89 -27.25
N ASP A 8 -11.18 21.14 -26.25
CA ASP A 8 -10.30 20.52 -25.25
C ASP A 8 -10.45 19.00 -25.41
N VAL A 9 -9.47 18.40 -26.07
CA VAL A 9 -9.42 16.96 -26.37
C VAL A 9 -8.60 16.27 -25.29
N GLY A 10 -9.25 16.00 -24.16
CA GLY A 10 -8.66 15.27 -23.05
C GLY A 10 -8.47 13.78 -23.32
N SER A 11 -8.10 13.02 -22.29
CA SER A 11 -7.95 11.56 -22.38
C SER A 11 -9.30 10.81 -22.36
N ASP A 12 -10.31 11.35 -21.66
CA ASP A 12 -11.61 10.68 -21.49
C ASP A 12 -12.83 11.52 -21.93
N THR A 13 -12.68 12.84 -22.10
CA THR A 13 -13.75 13.69 -22.63
C THR A 13 -13.23 14.64 -23.71
N VAL A 14 -14.06 14.89 -24.71
CA VAL A 14 -13.92 16.04 -25.62
C VAL A 14 -14.88 17.12 -25.15
N LYS A 15 -14.39 18.36 -25.07
CA LYS A 15 -15.20 19.53 -24.75
C LYS A 15 -15.08 20.50 -25.91
N ALA A 16 -16.19 21.13 -26.29
CA ALA A 16 -16.18 22.16 -27.31
C ALA A 16 -16.94 23.40 -26.87
N VAL A 17 -16.48 24.55 -27.31
CA VAL A 17 -17.12 25.85 -27.11
C VAL A 17 -17.10 26.63 -28.41
N VAL A 18 -18.09 27.48 -28.59
CA VAL A 18 -18.09 28.53 -29.61
C VAL A 18 -17.93 29.86 -28.89
N VAL A 19 -16.99 30.68 -29.33
CA VAL A 19 -16.79 32.05 -28.86
C VAL A 19 -17.29 32.99 -29.94
N LEU A 20 -18.29 33.80 -29.60
CA LEU A 20 -18.94 34.74 -30.51
C LEU A 20 -18.14 36.03 -30.64
N ASP A 21 -18.52 36.84 -31.63
CA ASP A 21 -17.89 38.13 -31.92
C ASP A 21 -17.94 39.13 -30.77
N ASP A 22 -18.99 39.05 -29.94
CA ASP A 22 -19.17 39.90 -28.76
C ASP A 22 -18.40 39.39 -27.53
N GLY A 23 -17.65 38.29 -27.67
CA GLY A 23 -16.90 37.64 -26.60
C GLY A 23 -17.73 36.70 -25.72
N SER A 24 -19.03 36.53 -26.00
CA SER A 24 -19.84 35.54 -25.30
C SER A 24 -19.40 34.11 -25.65
N VAL A 25 -19.53 33.22 -24.66
CA VAL A 25 -19.10 31.82 -24.76
C VAL A 25 -20.31 30.91 -24.73
N GLU A 26 -20.47 30.09 -25.75
CA GLU A 26 -21.52 29.07 -25.83
C GLU A 26 -20.93 27.65 -25.76
N PRO A 27 -21.11 26.94 -24.63
CA PRO A 27 -20.71 25.54 -24.50
C PRO A 27 -21.47 24.66 -25.49
N GLN A 28 -20.75 23.84 -26.26
CA GLN A 28 -21.34 22.87 -27.20
C GLN A 28 -21.45 21.46 -26.60
N GLY A 29 -21.13 21.32 -25.31
CA GLY A 29 -21.23 20.07 -24.56
C GLY A 29 -19.89 19.45 -24.20
N ILE A 30 -19.98 18.41 -23.37
CA ILE A 30 -18.86 17.60 -22.90
C ILE A 30 -19.20 16.15 -23.20
N VAL A 31 -18.46 15.54 -24.12
CA VAL A 31 -18.77 14.20 -24.66
C VAL A 31 -17.72 13.20 -24.19
N PRO A 32 -18.12 12.05 -23.62
CA PRO A 32 -17.18 10.97 -23.28
C PRO A 32 -16.54 10.36 -24.54
N ILE A 33 -15.21 10.22 -24.51
CA ILE A 33 -14.41 9.70 -25.63
C ILE A 33 -14.75 8.24 -25.92
N LYS A 34 -14.98 7.41 -24.89
CA LYS A 34 -15.21 5.95 -25.00
C LYS A 34 -14.17 5.28 -25.91
N GLY A 35 -12.91 5.67 -25.74
CA GLY A 35 -11.80 5.20 -26.56
C GLY A 35 -11.84 5.61 -28.03
N ARG A 36 -12.57 6.64 -28.46
CA ARG A 36 -12.57 7.10 -29.88
C ARG A 36 -12.56 8.64 -29.99
N PRO A 37 -11.44 9.32 -29.65
CA PRO A 37 -11.40 10.78 -29.49
C PRO A 37 -11.68 11.52 -30.80
N MET A 38 -11.05 11.10 -31.90
CA MET A 38 -11.25 11.73 -33.21
C MET A 38 -12.68 11.53 -33.73
N LEU A 39 -13.31 10.40 -33.41
CA LEU A 39 -14.74 10.21 -33.71
C LEU A 39 -15.61 11.20 -32.94
N ARG A 40 -15.35 11.43 -31.65
CA ARG A 40 -16.13 12.39 -30.85
C ARG A 40 -15.92 13.82 -31.31
N VAL A 41 -14.70 14.19 -31.69
CA VAL A 41 -14.45 15.49 -32.32
C VAL A 41 -15.25 15.63 -33.62
N LYS A 42 -15.26 14.59 -34.47
CA LYS A 42 -16.05 14.56 -35.72
C LYS A 42 -17.55 14.76 -35.46
N GLU A 43 -18.10 14.03 -34.50
CA GLU A 43 -19.52 14.14 -34.12
C GLU A 43 -19.85 15.54 -33.60
N MET A 44 -19.01 16.12 -32.73
CA MET A 44 -19.20 17.47 -32.21
C MET A 44 -19.09 18.53 -33.32
N LEU A 45 -18.14 18.40 -34.24
CA LEU A 45 -18.02 19.26 -35.41
C LEU A 45 -19.27 19.18 -36.30
N ALA A 46 -19.76 17.97 -36.58
CA ALA A 46 -20.97 17.76 -37.37
C ALA A 46 -22.20 18.37 -36.70
N ASP A 47 -22.31 18.27 -35.38
CA ASP A 47 -23.37 18.90 -34.61
C ASP A 47 -23.30 20.44 -34.65
N ILE A 48 -22.10 21.02 -34.52
CA ILE A 48 -21.89 22.48 -34.64
C ILE A 48 -22.28 22.95 -36.05
N VAL A 49 -21.82 22.28 -37.10
CA VAL A 49 -22.18 22.60 -38.50
C VAL A 49 -23.69 22.54 -38.70
N ARG A 50 -24.35 21.51 -38.16
CA ARG A 50 -25.80 21.31 -38.29
C ARG A 50 -26.61 22.36 -37.54
N THR A 51 -26.21 22.72 -36.32
CA THR A 51 -26.96 23.63 -35.45
C THR A 51 -26.74 25.09 -35.79
N ARG A 52 -25.52 25.47 -36.23
CA ARG A 52 -25.12 26.84 -36.52
C ARG A 52 -25.13 27.19 -38.01
N GLY A 53 -25.09 26.20 -38.89
CA GLY A 53 -24.95 26.43 -40.32
C GLY A 53 -23.58 27.00 -40.73
N LEU A 54 -22.55 26.85 -39.89
CA LEU A 54 -21.20 27.34 -40.17
C LEU A 54 -20.53 26.53 -41.28
N ARG A 55 -19.92 27.23 -42.23
CA ARG A 55 -19.01 26.62 -43.22
C ARG A 55 -17.55 26.72 -42.80
N ARG A 56 -17.14 27.87 -42.27
CA ARG A 56 -15.77 28.15 -41.83
C ARG A 56 -15.78 28.76 -40.44
N ALA A 57 -14.75 28.45 -39.67
CA ALA A 57 -14.52 29.02 -38.35
C ALA A 57 -13.02 29.04 -38.02
N VAL A 58 -12.61 29.96 -37.16
CA VAL A 58 -11.25 29.96 -36.61
C VAL A 58 -11.20 28.94 -35.48
N CYS A 59 -10.33 27.94 -35.59
CA CYS A 59 -10.42 26.75 -34.75
C CYS A 59 -9.12 26.49 -33.98
N GLY A 60 -9.25 26.31 -32.67
CA GLY A 60 -8.16 25.94 -31.77
C GLY A 60 -8.47 24.71 -30.96
N ALA A 61 -7.45 23.92 -30.64
CA ALA A 61 -7.56 22.75 -29.77
C ALA A 61 -6.46 22.73 -28.71
N THR A 62 -6.81 22.25 -27.52
CA THR A 62 -5.87 21.94 -26.44
C THR A 62 -6.09 20.51 -25.92
N GLY A 63 -5.27 20.07 -24.97
CA GLY A 63 -5.29 18.72 -24.43
C GLY A 63 -4.48 17.71 -25.25
N ALA A 64 -4.59 16.44 -24.88
CA ALA A 64 -3.77 15.35 -25.42
C ALA A 64 -4.00 15.08 -26.91
N GLY A 65 -5.21 15.32 -27.43
CA GLY A 65 -5.56 15.11 -28.83
C GLY A 65 -5.32 16.30 -29.75
N ALA A 66 -4.82 17.44 -29.23
CA ALA A 66 -4.68 18.67 -30.00
C ALA A 66 -3.69 18.53 -31.18
N SER A 67 -2.53 17.90 -30.95
CA SER A 67 -1.52 17.70 -32.00
C SER A 67 -2.05 16.82 -33.14
N THR A 68 -2.75 15.73 -32.79
CA THR A 68 -3.37 14.85 -33.79
C THR A 68 -4.43 15.58 -34.59
N LEU A 69 -5.26 16.40 -33.94
CA LEU A 69 -6.28 17.18 -34.63
C LEU A 69 -5.66 18.21 -35.59
N ARG A 70 -4.55 18.85 -35.19
CA ARG A 70 -3.76 19.73 -36.06
C ARG A 70 -3.25 18.99 -37.31
N GLU A 71 -2.72 17.79 -37.14
CA GLU A 71 -2.20 16.98 -38.25
C GLU A 71 -3.29 16.52 -39.22
N ILE A 72 -4.48 16.20 -38.73
CA ILE A 72 -5.58 15.70 -39.56
C ILE A 72 -6.32 16.84 -40.27
N VAL A 73 -6.70 17.90 -39.55
CA VAL A 73 -7.64 18.93 -40.06
C VAL A 73 -7.09 20.36 -40.06
N GLY A 74 -5.84 20.58 -39.67
CA GLY A 74 -5.22 21.92 -39.72
C GLY A 74 -5.65 22.89 -38.62
N ILE A 75 -6.27 22.41 -37.54
CA ILE A 75 -6.63 23.22 -36.37
C ILE A 75 -5.37 23.66 -35.59
N ASP A 76 -5.39 24.84 -34.95
CA ASP A 76 -4.27 25.29 -34.12
C ASP A 76 -4.18 24.49 -32.82
N ALA A 77 -3.02 23.85 -32.59
CA ALA A 77 -2.73 23.17 -31.33
C ALA A 77 -2.15 24.16 -30.31
N VAL A 78 -2.92 24.49 -29.27
CA VAL A 78 -2.56 25.43 -28.21
C VAL A 78 -2.17 24.66 -26.95
N HIS A 79 -0.99 24.96 -26.40
CA HIS A 79 -0.55 24.36 -25.14
C HIS A 79 -1.45 24.78 -23.98
N GLU A 80 -1.85 23.83 -23.14
CA GLU A 80 -2.96 23.99 -22.20
C GLU A 80 -2.78 25.12 -21.15
N PRO A 81 -1.63 25.26 -20.45
CA PRO A 81 -1.35 26.43 -19.63
C PRO A 81 -1.53 27.78 -20.35
N ASN A 82 -1.23 27.87 -21.65
CA ASN A 82 -1.40 29.10 -22.43
C ASN A 82 -2.86 29.35 -22.80
N ALA A 83 -3.61 28.28 -23.06
CA ALA A 83 -5.06 28.36 -23.23
C ALA A 83 -5.72 28.83 -21.92
N LEU A 84 -5.39 28.20 -20.78
CA LEU A 84 -5.90 28.62 -19.48
C LEU A 84 -5.54 30.07 -19.15
N ALA A 85 -4.30 30.50 -19.38
CA ALA A 85 -3.91 31.89 -19.21
C ALA A 85 -4.77 32.86 -20.04
N ALA A 86 -5.06 32.51 -21.30
CA ALA A 86 -5.90 33.34 -22.16
C ALA A 86 -7.36 33.42 -21.68
N ALA A 87 -7.93 32.29 -21.24
CA ALA A 87 -9.29 32.26 -20.72
C ALA A 87 -9.41 33.01 -19.38
N LEU A 88 -8.41 32.88 -18.50
CA LEU A 88 -8.38 33.59 -17.22
C LEU A 88 -8.18 35.08 -17.40
N ASP A 89 -7.30 35.52 -18.31
CA ASP A 89 -7.09 36.95 -18.56
C ASP A 89 -8.35 37.61 -19.12
N ALA A 90 -9.14 36.88 -19.92
CA ALA A 90 -10.39 37.36 -20.49
C ALA A 90 -11.56 37.39 -19.47
N LEU A 91 -11.69 36.37 -18.63
CA LEU A 91 -12.89 36.16 -17.79
C LEU A 91 -12.67 36.41 -16.30
N TYR A 92 -11.46 36.24 -15.80
CA TYR A 92 -11.09 36.31 -14.37
C TYR A 92 -9.70 36.97 -14.18
N PRO A 93 -9.51 38.23 -14.61
CA PRO A 93 -8.21 38.89 -14.73
C PRO A 93 -7.45 39.07 -13.39
N GLU A 94 -8.13 38.89 -12.27
CA GLU A 94 -7.58 38.95 -10.92
C GLU A 94 -6.97 37.62 -10.43
N VAL A 95 -7.32 36.50 -11.06
CA VAL A 95 -6.85 35.17 -10.63
C VAL A 95 -5.35 35.04 -10.93
N ARG A 96 -4.59 34.61 -9.94
CA ARG A 96 -3.15 34.31 -10.09
C ARG A 96 -2.81 32.87 -9.80
N THR A 97 -3.63 32.16 -9.05
CA THR A 97 -3.40 30.75 -8.74
C THR A 97 -4.57 29.91 -9.21
N VAL A 98 -4.25 28.81 -9.90
CA VAL A 98 -5.23 27.84 -10.38
C VAL A 98 -4.90 26.47 -9.79
N ILE A 99 -5.91 25.88 -9.17
CA ILE A 99 -5.96 24.47 -8.81
C ILE A 99 -6.81 23.80 -9.89
N GLU A 100 -6.26 22.84 -10.62
CA GLU A 100 -7.05 22.02 -11.55
C GLU A 100 -7.10 20.58 -11.02
N MET A 101 -8.32 20.04 -10.88
CA MET A 101 -8.52 18.61 -10.66
C MET A 101 -9.55 18.08 -11.67
N GLY A 102 -9.02 17.44 -12.71
CA GLY A 102 -9.79 16.78 -13.75
C GLY A 102 -10.07 15.31 -13.43
N ARG A 103 -10.54 14.56 -14.43
CA ARG A 103 -10.84 13.14 -14.29
C ARG A 103 -9.60 12.26 -14.10
N GLU A 104 -8.47 12.62 -14.73
CA GLU A 104 -7.22 11.83 -14.67
C GLU A 104 -5.98 12.66 -14.32
N ALA A 105 -6.06 13.98 -14.37
CA ALA A 105 -4.93 14.88 -14.15
C ALA A 105 -5.24 15.91 -13.06
N GLN A 106 -4.20 16.31 -12.35
CA GLN A 106 -4.23 17.40 -11.38
C GLN A 106 -3.09 18.37 -11.67
N LYS A 107 -3.33 19.67 -11.51
CA LYS A 107 -2.31 20.69 -11.75
C LYS A 107 -2.38 21.79 -10.72
N TYR A 108 -1.23 22.39 -10.47
CA TYR A 108 -1.08 23.68 -9.83
C TYR A 108 -0.43 24.62 -10.86
N LEU A 109 -1.00 25.80 -11.05
CA LEU A 109 -0.46 26.85 -11.91
C LEU A 109 -0.44 28.18 -11.14
N LEU A 110 0.71 28.84 -11.17
CA LEU A 110 0.90 30.20 -10.72
C LEU A 110 1.16 31.09 -11.93
N PHE A 111 0.42 32.19 -12.01
CA PHE A 111 0.55 33.18 -13.06
C PHE A 111 1.08 34.50 -12.53
N GLU A 112 1.86 35.17 -13.36
CA GLU A 112 2.31 36.55 -13.19
C GLU A 112 1.90 37.38 -14.41
N ARG A 113 1.67 38.68 -14.25
CA ARG A 113 1.46 39.56 -15.40
C ARG A 113 2.80 40.00 -15.97
N ASP A 114 2.97 39.79 -17.26
CA ASP A 114 4.09 40.34 -18.01
C ASP A 114 4.07 41.88 -17.94
N PRO A 115 5.13 42.53 -17.44
CA PRO A 115 5.17 43.99 -17.31
C PRO A 115 5.04 44.73 -18.65
N VAL A 116 5.36 44.08 -19.77
CA VAL A 116 5.38 44.69 -21.10
C VAL A 116 4.07 44.47 -21.85
N SER A 117 3.67 43.21 -22.06
CA SER A 117 2.47 42.86 -22.81
C SER A 117 1.19 42.89 -21.97
N GLY A 118 1.30 42.97 -20.64
CA GLY A 118 0.19 42.89 -19.70
C GLY A 118 -0.44 41.50 -19.58
N ARG A 119 -0.01 40.52 -20.39
CA ARG A 119 -0.59 39.17 -20.47
C ARG A 119 -0.19 38.32 -19.26
N LEU A 120 -1.03 37.36 -18.90
CA LEU A 120 -0.68 36.35 -17.91
C LEU A 120 0.35 35.36 -18.50
N LEU A 121 1.47 35.19 -17.79
CA LEU A 121 2.52 34.21 -18.03
C LEU A 121 2.55 33.20 -16.88
N VAL A 122 2.92 31.96 -17.18
CA VAL A 122 3.12 30.93 -16.17
C VAL A 122 4.45 31.20 -15.45
N GLU A 123 4.38 31.52 -14.17
CA GLU A 123 5.55 31.75 -13.29
C GLU A 123 6.04 30.41 -12.71
N ASP A 124 5.11 29.59 -12.24
CA ASP A 124 5.39 28.29 -11.65
C ASP A 124 4.28 27.31 -12.00
N ALA A 125 4.64 26.05 -12.18
CA ALA A 125 3.71 24.98 -12.46
C ALA A 125 4.17 23.70 -11.78
N ASN A 126 3.23 22.95 -11.24
CA ASN A 126 3.44 21.56 -10.90
C ASN A 126 2.34 20.72 -11.57
N LEU A 127 2.76 19.91 -12.51
CA LEU A 127 1.88 19.03 -13.27
C LEU A 127 1.93 17.66 -12.61
N GLY A 128 0.77 17.18 -12.14
CA GLY A 128 0.67 15.85 -11.56
C GLY A 128 1.10 14.77 -12.56
N ASN A 129 1.71 13.71 -12.04
CA ASN A 129 1.98 12.51 -12.82
C ASN A 129 0.64 11.90 -13.30
N LYS A 130 0.64 11.17 -14.43
CA LYS A 130 -0.54 10.46 -15.00
C LYS A 130 -1.11 9.33 -14.11
N CYS A 131 -0.77 9.29 -12.82
CA CYS A 131 -1.36 8.37 -11.87
C CYS A 131 -2.67 8.99 -11.40
N ALA A 132 -3.81 8.36 -11.71
CA ALA A 132 -5.16 8.77 -11.28
C ALA A 132 -5.37 8.87 -9.75
N SER A 133 -4.33 8.69 -8.94
CA SER A 133 -4.40 9.01 -7.51
C SER A 133 -4.58 10.51 -7.35
N GLY A 134 -5.78 10.93 -6.94
CA GLY A 134 -6.10 12.34 -6.75
C GLY A 134 -7.19 12.87 -7.68
N SER A 135 -7.60 12.14 -8.72
CA SER A 135 -8.46 12.69 -9.77
C SER A 135 -9.93 12.27 -9.66
N GLY A 136 -10.79 12.78 -10.54
CA GLY A 136 -12.23 12.46 -10.53
C GLY A 136 -12.53 10.98 -10.75
N SER A 137 -11.75 10.27 -11.59
CA SER A 137 -11.92 8.83 -11.80
C SER A 137 -11.70 8.01 -10.54
N PHE A 138 -10.83 8.49 -9.63
CA PHE A 138 -10.66 7.87 -8.32
C PHE A 138 -11.92 8.02 -7.46
N LEU A 139 -12.53 9.20 -7.44
CA LEU A 139 -13.78 9.41 -6.68
C LEU A 139 -14.92 8.57 -7.22
N ASP A 140 -15.12 8.53 -8.55
CA ASP A 140 -16.12 7.67 -9.19
C ASP A 140 -15.93 6.21 -8.78
N HIS A 141 -14.67 5.75 -8.79
CA HIS A 141 -14.34 4.40 -8.41
C HIS A 141 -14.64 4.11 -6.94
N MET A 142 -14.29 5.03 -6.02
CA MET A 142 -14.58 4.84 -4.60
C MET A 142 -16.08 4.94 -4.31
N ALA A 143 -16.83 5.79 -5.00
CA ALA A 143 -18.28 5.90 -4.88
C ALA A 143 -18.97 4.57 -5.25
N ALA A 144 -18.63 4.02 -6.42
CA ALA A 144 -19.14 2.72 -6.86
C ALA A 144 -18.74 1.61 -5.88
N ARG A 145 -17.49 1.60 -5.39
CA ARG A 145 -16.99 0.59 -4.45
C ARG A 145 -17.72 0.60 -3.12
N LEU A 146 -18.11 1.78 -2.64
CA LEU A 146 -18.84 1.98 -1.39
C LEU A 146 -20.37 1.88 -1.58
N ASN A 147 -20.83 1.48 -2.77
CA ASN A 147 -22.25 1.37 -3.13
C ASN A 147 -23.02 2.67 -2.87
N TYR A 148 -22.46 3.81 -3.27
CA TYR A 148 -23.22 5.05 -3.41
C TYR A 148 -23.89 5.08 -4.78
N THR A 149 -25.08 5.66 -4.85
CA THR A 149 -25.89 5.71 -6.08
C THR A 149 -25.22 6.56 -7.15
N ASP A 150 -24.63 7.67 -6.72
CA ASP A 150 -23.91 8.61 -7.57
C ASP A 150 -22.87 9.41 -6.78
N ILE A 151 -22.12 10.24 -7.50
CA ILE A 151 -21.04 11.06 -6.93
C ILE A 151 -21.56 12.19 -6.02
N HIS A 152 -22.79 12.64 -6.19
CA HIS A 152 -23.39 13.71 -5.38
C HIS A 152 -23.82 13.18 -4.02
N GLU A 153 -24.43 11.99 -3.96
CA GLU A 153 -24.70 11.30 -2.70
C GLU A 153 -23.40 11.06 -1.92
N PHE A 154 -22.36 10.58 -2.62
CA PHE A 154 -21.05 10.32 -2.03
C PHE A 154 -20.43 11.58 -1.40
N ALA A 155 -20.52 12.72 -2.10
CA ALA A 155 -20.03 14.00 -1.60
C ALA A 155 -20.86 14.54 -0.42
N ARG A 156 -22.19 14.43 -0.46
CA ARG A 156 -23.07 14.91 0.61
C ARG A 156 -22.81 14.17 1.92
N VAL A 157 -22.73 12.85 1.88
CA VAL A 157 -22.45 12.03 3.07
C VAL A 157 -21.06 12.35 3.66
N ALA A 158 -20.08 12.63 2.82
CA ALA A 158 -18.74 13.02 3.27
C ALA A 158 -18.69 14.43 3.91
N LEU A 159 -19.59 15.34 3.53
CA LEU A 159 -19.68 16.70 4.09
C LEU A 159 -20.27 16.73 5.50
N GLU A 160 -21.24 15.86 5.76
CA GLU A 160 -21.95 15.74 7.05
C GLU A 160 -21.11 15.07 8.14
N CYS A 161 -19.96 14.50 7.76
CA CYS A 161 -19.06 13.81 8.68
C CYS A 161 -17.88 14.70 9.07
N ASP A 162 -17.71 14.94 10.38
CA ASP A 162 -16.59 15.73 10.94
C ASP A 162 -15.40 14.87 11.41
N ASN A 163 -15.50 13.54 11.29
CA ASN A 163 -14.45 12.62 11.73
C ASN A 163 -14.07 11.63 10.61
N PRO A 164 -13.33 12.09 9.58
CA PRO A 164 -12.92 11.24 8.46
C PRO A 164 -12.06 10.06 8.91
N ALA A 165 -12.23 8.91 8.26
CA ALA A 165 -11.38 7.75 8.49
C ALA A 165 -9.98 7.96 7.89
N SER A 166 -8.95 7.52 8.61
CA SER A 166 -7.56 7.62 8.13
C SER A 166 -7.28 6.63 6.99
N LEU A 167 -7.30 7.13 5.75
CA LEU A 167 -6.93 6.41 4.52
C LEU A 167 -5.57 6.87 4.01
N SER A 168 -4.82 6.07 3.24
CA SER A 168 -3.55 6.53 2.66
C SER A 168 -3.73 7.40 1.41
N GLY A 169 -4.77 7.13 0.60
CA GLY A 169 -5.10 7.85 -0.63
C GLY A 169 -4.20 7.54 -1.84
N ARG A 170 -3.11 6.79 -1.69
CA ARG A 170 -1.98 6.76 -2.65
C ARG A 170 -2.31 6.35 -4.08
N CYS A 171 -3.31 5.51 -4.28
CA CYS A 171 -3.97 5.27 -5.56
C CYS A 171 -5.29 4.57 -5.30
N ALA A 172 -6.11 4.41 -6.33
CA ALA A 172 -7.39 3.71 -6.24
C ALA A 172 -7.24 2.35 -5.54
N VAL A 173 -6.33 1.51 -6.04
CA VAL A 173 -6.10 0.15 -5.55
C VAL A 173 -5.67 0.10 -4.07
N PHE A 174 -4.72 0.95 -3.67
CA PHE A 174 -4.31 1.03 -2.27
C PHE A 174 -5.45 1.52 -1.39
N THR A 175 -6.23 2.48 -1.88
CA THR A 175 -7.37 3.00 -1.13
C THR A 175 -8.47 1.94 -1.02
N GLU A 176 -8.71 1.13 -2.05
CA GLU A 176 -9.64 -0.02 -1.95
C GLU A 176 -9.20 -1.01 -0.87
N SER A 177 -7.88 -1.27 -0.78
CA SER A 177 -7.30 -2.13 0.27
C SER A 177 -7.46 -1.49 1.65
N ASP A 178 -7.23 -0.19 1.78
CA ASP A 178 -7.45 0.54 3.03
C ASP A 178 -8.94 0.55 3.44
N ILE A 179 -9.86 0.84 2.51
CA ILE A 179 -11.33 0.79 2.70
C ILE A 179 -11.75 -0.60 3.16
N THR A 180 -11.24 -1.63 2.48
CA THR A 180 -11.41 -3.03 2.83
C THR A 180 -11.01 -3.29 4.29
N HIS A 181 -9.81 -2.85 4.68
CA HIS A 181 -9.34 -3.01 6.05
C HIS A 181 -10.22 -2.24 7.03
N LEU A 182 -10.64 -1.02 6.70
CA LEU A 182 -11.55 -0.23 7.52
C LEU A 182 -12.91 -0.92 7.69
N TYR A 183 -13.46 -1.54 6.64
CA TYR A 183 -14.67 -2.36 6.75
C TYR A 183 -14.49 -3.60 7.60
N GLN A 184 -13.39 -4.35 7.44
CA GLN A 184 -13.07 -5.49 8.30
C GLN A 184 -12.97 -5.10 9.78
N LYS A 185 -12.60 -3.85 10.02
CA LYS A 185 -12.51 -3.28 11.36
C LYS A 185 -13.87 -2.79 11.85
N GLY A 186 -14.89 -2.64 11.00
CA GLY A 186 -16.21 -2.12 11.37
C GLY A 186 -16.33 -0.59 11.30
N THR A 187 -15.51 0.06 10.47
CA THR A 187 -15.55 1.53 10.30
C THR A 187 -16.82 1.93 9.53
N PRO A 188 -17.60 2.90 10.02
CA PRO A 188 -18.79 3.41 9.33
C PRO A 188 -18.52 3.94 7.91
N ARG A 189 -19.48 3.74 7.01
CA ARG A 189 -19.35 4.05 5.57
C ARG A 189 -19.20 5.56 5.29
N ASP A 190 -19.88 6.39 6.07
CA ASP A 190 -19.79 7.85 6.04
C ASP A 190 -18.40 8.35 6.43
N ARG A 191 -17.79 7.80 7.49
CA ARG A 191 -16.41 8.10 7.87
C ARG A 191 -15.43 7.68 6.78
N ILE A 192 -15.64 6.52 6.15
CA ILE A 192 -14.82 6.09 5.01
C ILE A 192 -14.97 7.07 3.84
N ALA A 193 -16.19 7.49 3.51
CA ALA A 193 -16.43 8.47 2.45
C ALA A 193 -15.73 9.80 2.71
N ALA A 194 -15.86 10.34 3.93
CA ALA A 194 -15.13 11.53 4.38
C ALA A 194 -13.61 11.34 4.27
N GLY A 195 -13.10 10.18 4.71
CA GLY A 195 -11.69 9.83 4.59
C GLY A 195 -11.18 9.79 3.15
N VAL A 196 -11.98 9.31 2.19
CA VAL A 196 -11.61 9.26 0.76
C VAL A 196 -11.44 10.68 0.22
N HIS A 197 -12.38 11.57 0.54
CA HIS A 197 -12.32 12.97 0.13
C HIS A 197 -11.17 13.71 0.83
N GLN A 198 -10.93 13.46 2.11
CA GLN A 198 -9.76 14.05 2.79
C GLN A 198 -8.44 13.54 2.18
N ALA A 199 -8.35 12.24 1.89
CA ALA A 199 -7.14 11.64 1.34
C ALA A 199 -6.80 12.21 -0.05
N ILE A 200 -7.80 12.50 -0.89
CA ILE A 200 -7.58 13.13 -2.20
C ILE A 200 -6.97 14.52 -2.07
N SER A 201 -7.45 15.30 -1.10
CA SER A 201 -6.98 16.66 -0.84
C SER A 201 -5.59 16.68 -0.24
N ARG A 202 -5.31 15.78 0.71
CA ARG A 202 -3.97 15.61 1.28
C ARG A 202 -2.94 15.11 0.26
N ASN A 203 -3.37 14.27 -0.71
CA ASN A 203 -2.50 13.90 -1.83
C ASN A 203 -2.19 15.10 -2.71
N TYR A 204 -3.19 15.94 -3.02
CA TYR A 204 -2.94 17.17 -3.77
C TYR A 204 -1.93 18.05 -3.03
N ARG A 205 -2.07 18.22 -1.71
CA ARG A 205 -1.10 18.94 -0.87
C ARG A 205 0.32 18.38 -0.99
N SER A 206 0.47 17.07 -0.81
CA SER A 206 1.78 16.42 -0.71
C SER A 206 2.47 16.18 -2.06
N ALA A 207 1.72 16.01 -3.14
CA ALA A 207 2.24 15.71 -4.47
C ALA A 207 2.30 16.92 -5.42
N ILE A 208 1.29 17.81 -5.36
CA ILE A 208 1.12 18.90 -6.33
C ILE A 208 1.47 20.26 -5.71
N ALA A 209 0.80 20.63 -4.62
CA ALA A 209 1.00 21.92 -3.97
C ALA A 209 2.28 22.02 -3.13
N ARG A 210 3.05 20.93 -3.04
CA ARG A 210 4.17 20.75 -2.11
C ARG A 210 5.15 21.93 -2.09
N GLY A 211 5.09 22.74 -1.02
CA GLY A 211 5.94 23.92 -0.84
C GLY A 211 5.67 25.07 -1.81
N LYS A 212 4.52 25.07 -2.49
CA LYS A 212 4.10 26.10 -3.45
C LYS A 212 3.41 27.27 -2.74
N GLU A 213 3.53 28.45 -3.33
CA GLU A 213 2.83 29.66 -2.89
C GLU A 213 1.35 29.63 -3.32
N PHE A 214 0.47 30.34 -2.62
CA PHE A 214 -0.92 30.54 -3.06
C PHE A 214 -1.27 32.02 -2.94
N ARG A 215 -1.46 32.68 -4.09
CA ARG A 215 -1.88 34.09 -4.17
C ARG A 215 -3.40 34.20 -4.06
N ASP A 216 -3.88 35.34 -3.57
CA ASP A 216 -5.31 35.52 -3.28
C ASP A 216 -6.21 35.37 -4.51
N ARG A 217 -7.44 34.90 -4.23
CA ARG A 217 -8.49 34.53 -5.19
C ARG A 217 -8.09 33.39 -6.13
N ILE A 218 -8.23 32.18 -5.60
CA ILE A 218 -7.75 30.94 -6.21
C ILE A 218 -8.89 30.29 -6.98
N ALA A 219 -8.71 30.09 -8.29
CA ALA A 219 -9.69 29.39 -9.12
C ALA A 219 -9.49 27.88 -9.01
N PHE A 220 -10.52 27.16 -8.60
CA PHE A 220 -10.57 25.71 -8.63
C PHE A 220 -11.38 25.24 -9.84
N ILE A 221 -10.69 24.57 -10.77
CA ILE A 221 -11.23 24.19 -12.08
C ILE A 221 -11.18 22.67 -12.32
N GLY A 222 -11.86 22.22 -13.37
CA GLY A 222 -12.03 20.80 -13.69
C GLY A 222 -13.26 20.18 -13.02
N GLY A 223 -13.66 18.99 -13.46
CA GLY A 223 -14.91 18.36 -12.99
C GLY A 223 -14.97 18.08 -11.48
N VAL A 224 -13.83 17.89 -10.83
CA VAL A 224 -13.79 17.65 -9.36
C VAL A 224 -14.10 18.93 -8.58
N SER A 225 -13.94 20.11 -9.18
CA SER A 225 -14.24 21.39 -8.53
C SER A 225 -15.72 21.52 -8.11
N GLU A 226 -16.61 20.79 -8.78
CA GLU A 226 -18.04 20.73 -8.46
C GLU A 226 -18.33 19.91 -7.18
N ASN A 227 -17.42 19.02 -6.76
CA ASN A 227 -17.58 18.19 -5.56
C ASN A 227 -17.31 19.02 -4.28
N ALA A 228 -18.39 19.32 -3.56
CA ALA A 228 -18.36 20.17 -2.38
C ALA A 228 -17.54 19.58 -1.21
N ALA A 229 -17.51 18.26 -1.04
CA ALA A 229 -16.66 17.60 -0.02
C ALA A 229 -15.18 17.79 -0.34
N VAL A 230 -14.77 17.62 -1.60
CA VAL A 230 -13.38 17.90 -2.00
C VAL A 230 -13.04 19.36 -1.74
N ARG A 231 -13.93 20.31 -2.07
CA ARG A 231 -13.69 21.73 -1.77
C ARG A 231 -13.43 21.99 -0.29
N LYS A 232 -14.26 21.44 0.60
CA LYS A 232 -14.09 21.53 2.07
C LYS A 232 -12.70 21.02 2.48
N TYR A 233 -12.41 19.75 2.20
CA TYR A 233 -11.15 19.14 2.63
C TYR A 233 -9.91 19.72 1.93
N LEU A 234 -10.03 20.20 0.69
CA LEU A 234 -8.92 20.85 -0.02
C LEU A 234 -8.58 22.19 0.62
N ALA A 235 -9.58 22.98 0.99
CA ALA A 235 -9.38 24.23 1.71
C ALA A 235 -8.74 23.97 3.09
N GLU A 236 -9.27 23.01 3.85
CA GLU A 236 -8.76 22.63 5.17
C GLU A 236 -7.30 22.13 5.10
N GLU A 237 -7.01 21.18 4.20
CA GLU A 237 -5.68 20.56 4.10
C GLU A 237 -4.60 21.56 3.62
N LEU A 238 -4.98 22.56 2.82
CA LEU A 238 -4.07 23.60 2.32
C LEU A 238 -4.05 24.86 3.20
N GLY A 239 -4.96 25.00 4.18
CA GLY A 239 -5.12 26.21 4.98
C GLY A 239 -5.61 27.41 4.15
N LEU A 240 -6.53 27.18 3.21
CA LEU A 240 -7.03 28.16 2.23
C LEU A 240 -8.52 28.48 2.41
N ASP A 241 -9.03 28.38 3.63
CA ASP A 241 -10.44 28.60 3.96
C ASP A 241 -10.94 29.95 3.43
N GLY A 242 -12.02 29.91 2.63
CA GLY A 242 -12.64 31.09 2.02
C GLY A 242 -11.89 31.72 0.84
N ARG A 243 -10.72 31.20 0.43
CA ARG A 243 -9.90 31.77 -0.67
C ARG A 243 -10.12 31.09 -2.02
N ILE A 244 -10.72 29.89 -2.02
CA ILE A 244 -10.98 29.07 -3.20
C ILE A 244 -12.40 29.32 -3.73
N PHE A 245 -12.53 29.58 -5.03
CA PHE A 245 -13.83 29.66 -5.71
C PHE A 245 -13.86 28.80 -6.98
N VAL A 246 -15.05 28.44 -7.45
CA VAL A 246 -15.26 27.67 -8.68
C VAL A 246 -15.79 28.59 -9.79
N PRO A 247 -15.07 28.79 -10.90
CA PRO A 247 -15.54 29.58 -12.04
C PRO A 247 -16.80 28.99 -12.71
N GLU A 248 -17.59 29.82 -13.39
CA GLU A 248 -18.79 29.37 -14.14
C GLU A 248 -18.42 28.37 -15.24
N HIS A 249 -17.36 28.64 -15.99
CA HIS A 249 -16.84 27.77 -17.06
C HIS A 249 -15.73 26.82 -16.59
N ASN A 250 -15.74 26.40 -15.31
CA ASN A 250 -14.65 25.63 -14.69
C ASN A 250 -14.23 24.35 -15.47
N ARG A 251 -15.12 23.74 -16.26
CA ARG A 251 -14.81 22.57 -17.09
C ARG A 251 -14.29 22.91 -18.48
N THR A 252 -14.58 24.09 -19.02
CA THR A 252 -14.36 24.44 -20.44
C THR A 252 -13.34 25.57 -20.66
N LEU A 253 -12.75 26.14 -19.61
CA LEU A 253 -11.73 27.21 -19.73
C LEU A 253 -10.59 26.87 -20.70
N GLY A 254 -10.13 25.61 -20.76
CA GLY A 254 -9.11 25.19 -21.73
C GLY A 254 -9.59 25.34 -23.19
N ALA A 255 -10.81 24.92 -23.50
CA ALA A 255 -11.40 25.08 -24.83
C ALA A 255 -11.62 26.57 -25.19
N ILE A 256 -12.09 27.38 -24.24
CA ILE A 256 -12.26 28.83 -24.40
C ILE A 256 -10.92 29.48 -24.74
N GLY A 257 -9.88 29.14 -23.98
CA GLY A 257 -8.53 29.61 -24.21
C GLY A 257 -7.97 29.23 -25.57
N ALA A 258 -8.24 27.99 -26.01
CA ALA A 258 -7.82 27.51 -27.32
C ALA A 258 -8.51 28.29 -28.45
N ALA A 259 -9.82 28.55 -28.34
CA ALA A 259 -10.56 29.39 -29.28
C ALA A 259 -9.97 30.81 -29.36
N LEU A 260 -9.69 31.44 -28.21
CA LEU A 260 -9.15 32.81 -28.13
C LEU A 260 -7.73 32.93 -28.70
N ARG A 261 -6.95 31.84 -28.69
CA ARG A 261 -5.57 31.79 -29.19
C ARG A 261 -5.45 31.32 -30.64
N ALA A 262 -6.54 30.81 -31.22
CA ALA A 262 -6.54 30.33 -32.59
C ALA A 262 -6.51 31.49 -33.60
N GLU A 263 -5.82 31.23 -34.71
CA GLU A 263 -5.65 32.12 -35.85
C GLU A 263 -6.04 31.41 -37.16
N SER A 264 -5.93 30.08 -37.21
CA SER A 264 -6.21 29.26 -38.40
C SER A 264 -7.71 29.11 -38.67
N GLU A 265 -8.14 29.54 -39.86
CA GLU A 265 -9.49 29.30 -40.39
C GLU A 265 -9.58 27.90 -41.03
N VAL A 266 -10.61 27.13 -40.68
CA VAL A 266 -10.82 25.76 -41.15
C VAL A 266 -12.20 25.63 -41.81
N ASP A 267 -12.29 24.93 -42.96
CA ASP A 267 -13.57 24.49 -43.54
C ASP A 267 -14.08 23.27 -42.78
N LEU A 268 -15.21 23.42 -42.12
CA LEU A 268 -15.71 22.44 -41.16
C LEU A 268 -16.19 21.15 -41.83
N ARG A 269 -16.62 21.20 -43.10
CA ARG A 269 -17.03 19.99 -43.84
C ARG A 269 -15.81 19.18 -44.26
N ASP A 270 -14.80 19.85 -44.80
CA ASP A 270 -13.54 19.19 -45.17
C ASP A 270 -12.87 18.54 -43.94
N ALA A 271 -12.92 19.22 -42.77
CA ALA A 271 -12.44 18.66 -41.52
C ALA A 271 -13.16 17.37 -41.10
N ILE A 272 -14.49 17.31 -41.26
CA ILE A 272 -15.29 16.11 -40.97
C ILE A 272 -14.89 14.94 -41.89
N ASP A 273 -14.69 15.22 -43.18
CA ASP A 273 -14.32 14.20 -44.17
C ASP A 273 -12.89 13.65 -43.92
N LEU A 274 -11.94 14.52 -43.59
CA LEU A 274 -10.56 14.13 -43.23
C LEU A 274 -10.51 13.27 -41.97
N LEU A 275 -11.31 13.61 -40.94
CA LEU A 275 -11.46 12.78 -39.74
C LEU A 275 -12.05 11.41 -40.08
N GLU A 276 -13.01 11.34 -41.00
CA GLU A 276 -13.61 10.08 -41.44
C GLU A 276 -12.62 9.20 -42.20
N GLU A 277 -11.80 9.77 -43.08
CA GLU A 277 -10.73 9.04 -43.78
C GLU A 277 -9.71 8.46 -42.79
N HIS A 278 -9.27 9.28 -41.83
CA HIS A 278 -8.33 8.86 -40.80
C HIS A 278 -8.86 7.66 -40.00
N LEU A 279 -10.14 7.70 -39.60
CA LEU A 279 -10.78 6.64 -38.82
C LEU A 279 -10.90 5.29 -39.55
N ARG A 280 -10.69 5.23 -40.87
CA ARG A 280 -10.73 3.99 -41.67
C ARG A 280 -9.37 3.28 -41.80
N LYS A 281 -8.26 3.92 -41.42
CA LYS A 281 -6.90 3.35 -41.60
C LYS A 281 -6.60 2.30 -40.50
N PRO A 282 -6.12 1.08 -40.85
CA PRO A 282 -5.71 0.08 -39.86
C PRO A 282 -4.38 0.44 -39.18
N LEU A 283 -4.25 0.09 -37.90
CA LEU A 283 -3.05 0.37 -37.10
C LEU A 283 -2.00 -0.74 -37.24
N GLU A 284 -0.75 -0.38 -37.49
CA GLU A 284 0.39 -1.28 -37.29
C GLU A 284 0.88 -1.25 -35.84
N TYR A 285 1.02 -2.43 -35.22
CA TYR A 285 1.51 -2.55 -33.85
C TYR A 285 2.26 -3.88 -33.58
N PRO A 286 3.14 -3.92 -32.56
CA PRO A 286 3.77 -5.15 -32.10
C PRO A 286 2.72 -6.09 -31.48
N GLY A 287 2.53 -7.25 -32.09
CA GLY A 287 1.64 -8.31 -31.59
C GLY A 287 2.43 -9.44 -30.89
N CYS A 288 1.80 -10.10 -29.94
CA CYS A 288 2.26 -11.32 -29.27
C CYS A 288 1.70 -12.58 -29.97
N GLU A 289 2.25 -13.74 -29.59
CA GLU A 289 1.67 -15.03 -29.96
C GLU A 289 0.26 -15.20 -29.37
N PRO A 290 -0.68 -15.81 -30.12
CA PRO A 290 -2.01 -16.08 -29.62
C PRO A 290 -2.04 -16.98 -28.38
N ILE A 291 -2.97 -16.70 -27.46
CA ILE A 291 -3.23 -17.62 -26.34
C ILE A 291 -4.20 -18.72 -26.77
N GLY A 292 -3.99 -19.93 -26.25
CA GLY A 292 -4.89 -21.06 -26.42
C GLY A 292 -4.68 -22.07 -25.29
N THR A 293 -5.68 -22.89 -24.98
CA THR A 293 -5.50 -23.94 -23.95
C THR A 293 -4.51 -24.99 -24.43
N ARG A 294 -3.89 -25.73 -23.51
CA ARG A 294 -3.01 -26.85 -23.84
C ARG A 294 -3.74 -27.88 -24.72
N ALA A 295 -4.99 -28.20 -24.39
CA ALA A 295 -5.83 -29.07 -25.23
C ALA A 295 -5.96 -28.55 -26.67
N GLN A 296 -6.12 -27.23 -26.88
CA GLN A 296 -6.15 -26.62 -28.21
C GLN A 296 -4.78 -26.63 -28.91
N ARG A 297 -3.67 -26.59 -28.17
CA ARG A 297 -2.30 -26.52 -28.72
C ARG A 297 -1.65 -27.88 -28.97
N THR A 298 -1.94 -28.87 -28.14
CA THR A 298 -1.26 -30.18 -28.15
C THR A 298 -2.21 -31.36 -28.40
N GLY A 299 -3.53 -31.14 -28.42
CA GLY A 299 -4.54 -32.22 -28.59
C GLY A 299 -4.68 -33.14 -27.36
N ASP A 300 -3.97 -32.86 -26.28
CA ASP A 300 -3.98 -33.63 -25.02
C ASP A 300 -4.97 -32.98 -24.06
N THR A 301 -6.03 -33.71 -23.69
CA THR A 301 -7.10 -33.18 -22.83
C THR A 301 -6.72 -33.10 -21.35
N GLY A 302 -5.54 -33.58 -20.94
CA GLY A 302 -5.13 -33.61 -19.54
C GLY A 302 -6.04 -34.48 -18.66
N GLY A 303 -5.60 -34.77 -17.44
CA GLY A 303 -6.39 -35.54 -16.49
C GLY A 303 -7.51 -34.68 -15.92
N ASP A 304 -8.76 -34.98 -16.31
CA ASP A 304 -9.95 -34.31 -15.80
C ASP A 304 -10.02 -34.50 -14.28
N VAL A 305 -9.70 -33.46 -13.49
CA VAL A 305 -9.86 -33.46 -12.02
C VAL A 305 -11.35 -33.25 -11.73
N ARG A 306 -12.19 -34.20 -12.14
CA ARG A 306 -13.60 -34.23 -11.76
C ARG A 306 -13.70 -34.95 -10.42
N PRO A 307 -14.43 -34.40 -9.44
CA PRO A 307 -14.67 -35.11 -8.20
C PRO A 307 -15.45 -36.39 -8.52
N ARG A 308 -14.97 -37.50 -7.98
CA ARG A 308 -15.50 -38.85 -8.24
C ARG A 308 -16.95 -38.99 -7.75
N PHE A 309 -17.30 -38.26 -6.69
CA PHE A 309 -18.65 -38.11 -6.18
C PHE A 309 -19.17 -36.70 -6.53
N ARG A 310 -20.33 -36.64 -7.18
CA ARG A 310 -21.11 -35.40 -7.27
C ARG A 310 -22.26 -35.51 -6.30
N LEU A 311 -22.73 -34.39 -5.79
CA LEU A 311 -23.89 -34.41 -4.91
C LEU A 311 -25.12 -35.06 -5.56
N SER A 312 -25.24 -34.94 -6.89
CA SER A 312 -26.26 -35.60 -7.71
C SER A 312 -26.17 -37.13 -7.76
N THR A 313 -25.11 -37.74 -7.22
CA THR A 313 -24.94 -39.20 -7.12
C THR A 313 -25.15 -39.74 -5.71
N LEU A 314 -25.51 -38.88 -4.74
CA LEU A 314 -25.85 -39.28 -3.37
C LEU A 314 -27.38 -39.42 -3.26
N ASP A 315 -27.86 -40.47 -2.60
CA ASP A 315 -29.30 -40.69 -2.38
C ASP A 315 -29.92 -39.57 -1.51
N SER A 316 -31.12 -39.13 -1.87
CA SER A 316 -31.90 -38.19 -1.06
C SER A 316 -32.18 -38.78 0.33
N GLY A 317 -31.86 -38.05 1.40
CA GLY A 317 -32.06 -38.53 2.77
C GLY A 317 -30.85 -39.20 3.44
N LEU A 318 -29.66 -39.08 2.84
CA LEU A 318 -28.40 -39.59 3.42
C LEU A 318 -28.16 -39.01 4.84
N SER A 319 -27.87 -39.89 5.79
CA SER A 319 -27.45 -39.51 7.15
C SER A 319 -25.93 -39.35 7.17
N ILE A 320 -25.46 -38.14 7.46
CA ILE A 320 -24.05 -37.80 7.63
C ILE A 320 -23.78 -37.63 9.12
N ASP A 321 -23.06 -38.57 9.73
CA ASP A 321 -22.74 -38.52 11.17
C ASP A 321 -21.99 -37.24 11.56
N ARG A 322 -21.13 -36.76 10.64
CA ARG A 322 -20.22 -35.66 10.89
C ARG A 322 -19.92 -34.85 9.64
N ALA A 323 -20.02 -33.53 9.75
CA ALA A 323 -19.59 -32.57 8.74
C ALA A 323 -18.75 -31.44 9.35
N ALA A 324 -18.05 -30.70 8.51
CA ALA A 324 -17.35 -29.49 8.89
C ALA A 324 -17.76 -28.30 8.02
N LEU A 325 -18.01 -27.16 8.66
CA LEU A 325 -18.36 -25.90 8.02
C LEU A 325 -17.13 -24.99 8.00
N GLY A 326 -16.70 -24.57 6.82
CA GLY A 326 -15.68 -23.54 6.67
C GLY A 326 -16.31 -22.25 6.21
N VAL A 327 -15.96 -21.13 6.84
CA VAL A 327 -16.37 -19.78 6.42
C VAL A 327 -15.13 -18.96 6.11
N ASP A 328 -14.97 -18.60 4.84
CA ASP A 328 -13.93 -17.69 4.36
C ASP A 328 -14.52 -16.28 4.20
N ILE A 329 -14.11 -15.38 5.08
CA ILE A 329 -14.58 -13.99 5.10
C ILE A 329 -13.48 -13.06 4.56
N GLY A 330 -13.54 -12.86 3.25
CA GLY A 330 -12.76 -11.87 2.55
C GLY A 330 -13.38 -10.47 2.63
N SER A 331 -12.69 -9.51 2.03
CA SER A 331 -13.15 -8.13 1.89
C SER A 331 -14.06 -7.90 0.69
N VAL A 332 -13.86 -8.71 -0.34
CA VAL A 332 -14.64 -8.67 -1.58
C VAL A 332 -15.78 -9.67 -1.52
N SER A 333 -15.49 -10.87 -1.02
CA SER A 333 -16.44 -11.98 -0.99
C SER A 333 -16.43 -12.75 0.32
N THR A 334 -17.59 -13.29 0.63
CA THR A 334 -17.85 -14.18 1.75
C THR A 334 -18.27 -15.53 1.19
N LYS A 335 -17.66 -16.59 1.70
CA LYS A 335 -17.81 -17.94 1.16
C LYS A 335 -18.02 -18.92 2.29
N ALA A 336 -18.88 -19.91 2.08
CA ALA A 336 -18.99 -21.04 2.98
C ALA A 336 -18.99 -22.35 2.20
N ALA A 337 -18.43 -23.38 2.83
CA ALA A 337 -18.46 -24.74 2.35
C ALA A 337 -18.72 -25.68 3.52
N LEU A 338 -19.68 -26.57 3.36
CA LEU A 338 -19.93 -27.69 4.26
C LEU A 338 -19.35 -28.94 3.62
N VAL A 339 -18.44 -29.62 4.32
CA VAL A 339 -17.72 -30.78 3.80
C VAL A 339 -17.84 -31.98 4.72
N THR A 340 -17.76 -33.18 4.14
CA THR A 340 -17.61 -34.44 4.86
C THR A 340 -16.55 -35.29 4.16
N GLU A 341 -16.15 -36.39 4.79
CA GLU A 341 -15.34 -37.43 4.18
C GLU A 341 -16.23 -38.66 3.91
N ILE A 342 -16.15 -39.19 2.70
CA ILE A 342 -16.81 -40.44 2.27
C ILE A 342 -15.76 -41.27 1.53
N ASP A 343 -15.55 -42.51 1.97
CA ASP A 343 -14.56 -43.44 1.38
C ASP A 343 -13.14 -42.87 1.24
N GLY A 344 -12.71 -42.05 2.20
CA GLY A 344 -11.37 -41.43 2.21
C GLY A 344 -11.23 -40.16 1.35
N GLU A 345 -12.32 -39.70 0.72
CA GLU A 345 -12.34 -38.52 -0.15
C GLU A 345 -13.23 -37.41 0.43
N PHE A 346 -12.80 -36.16 0.29
CA PHE A 346 -13.56 -35.01 0.76
C PHE A 346 -14.67 -34.63 -0.23
N VAL A 347 -15.90 -34.56 0.27
CA VAL A 347 -17.10 -34.20 -0.51
C VAL A 347 -17.68 -32.88 0.00
N VAL A 348 -17.99 -31.97 -0.92
CA VAL A 348 -18.68 -30.71 -0.61
C VAL A 348 -20.19 -30.95 -0.64
N LEU A 349 -20.84 -30.87 0.53
CA LEU A 349 -22.28 -31.09 0.71
C LEU A 349 -23.10 -29.87 0.31
N ALA A 350 -22.64 -28.69 0.71
CA ALA A 350 -23.27 -27.42 0.41
C ALA A 350 -22.21 -26.34 0.29
N SER A 351 -22.43 -25.37 -0.59
CA SER A 351 -21.54 -24.22 -0.70
C SER A 351 -22.27 -22.97 -1.16
N TYR A 352 -21.77 -21.82 -0.76
CA TYR A 352 -22.30 -20.55 -1.21
C TYR A 352 -21.20 -19.50 -1.30
N TYR A 353 -21.31 -18.67 -2.33
CA TYR A 353 -20.41 -17.56 -2.60
C TYR A 353 -21.24 -16.31 -2.84
N ARG A 354 -20.89 -15.21 -2.18
CA ARG A 354 -21.46 -13.89 -2.44
C ARG A 354 -20.44 -12.78 -2.23
N ARG A 355 -20.75 -11.59 -2.74
CA ARG A 355 -20.00 -10.36 -2.41
C ARG A 355 -20.29 -9.93 -0.96
N THR A 356 -19.26 -9.46 -0.27
CA THR A 356 -19.35 -8.99 1.13
C THR A 356 -20.06 -7.63 1.24
N ASN A 357 -19.94 -6.78 0.20
CA ASN A 357 -20.62 -5.48 0.08
C ASN A 357 -20.45 -4.53 1.28
N GLY A 358 -19.32 -4.61 1.98
CA GLY A 358 -19.02 -3.72 3.12
C GLY A 358 -19.73 -4.09 4.42
N ASP A 359 -20.56 -5.13 4.44
CA ASP A 359 -21.21 -5.67 5.64
C ASP A 359 -20.84 -7.15 5.84
N PRO A 360 -19.72 -7.43 6.54
CA PRO A 360 -19.23 -8.80 6.70
C PRO A 360 -20.17 -9.69 7.52
N LEU A 361 -20.90 -9.14 8.50
CA LEU A 361 -21.76 -9.95 9.37
C LEU A 361 -23.07 -10.32 8.68
N SER A 362 -23.72 -9.37 7.99
CA SER A 362 -24.86 -9.73 7.15
C SER A 362 -24.44 -10.71 6.06
N ALA A 363 -23.24 -10.53 5.48
CA ALA A 363 -22.72 -11.46 4.48
C ALA A 363 -22.53 -12.88 5.04
N VAL A 364 -22.03 -13.03 6.27
CA VAL A 364 -21.93 -14.33 6.93
C VAL A 364 -23.32 -14.92 7.20
N ARG A 365 -24.25 -14.13 7.77
CA ARG A 365 -25.61 -14.59 8.08
C ARG A 365 -26.32 -15.14 6.84
N ASP A 366 -26.32 -14.38 5.76
CA ASP A 366 -27.01 -14.77 4.53
C ASP A 366 -26.32 -15.98 3.89
N THR A 367 -24.98 -16.04 3.93
CA THR A 367 -24.22 -17.20 3.45
C THR A 367 -24.59 -18.47 4.20
N LEU A 368 -24.68 -18.41 5.53
CA LEU A 368 -25.06 -19.56 6.34
C LEU A 368 -26.53 -19.95 6.17
N ALA A 369 -27.42 -18.98 5.96
CA ALA A 369 -28.81 -19.26 5.61
C ALA A 369 -28.93 -20.05 4.29
N GLN A 370 -28.11 -19.73 3.29
CA GLN A 370 -28.08 -20.47 2.03
C GLN A 370 -27.50 -21.89 2.18
N ILE A 371 -26.51 -22.09 3.06
CA ILE A 371 -26.03 -23.43 3.40
C ILE A 371 -27.14 -24.24 4.06
N LYS A 372 -27.83 -23.68 5.05
CA LYS A 372 -28.97 -24.35 5.71
C LYS A 372 -30.06 -24.71 4.69
N LYS A 373 -30.43 -23.76 3.83
CA LYS A 373 -31.43 -23.99 2.77
C LYS A 373 -31.04 -25.17 1.87
N GLN A 374 -29.78 -25.27 1.45
CA GLN A 374 -29.31 -26.40 0.63
C GLN A 374 -29.38 -27.74 1.39
N ILE A 375 -29.02 -27.76 2.68
CA ILE A 375 -29.15 -28.97 3.54
C ILE A 375 -30.61 -29.43 3.58
N ASP A 376 -31.53 -28.48 3.84
CA ASP A 376 -32.96 -28.75 3.98
C ASP A 376 -33.59 -29.21 2.64
N GLU A 377 -33.27 -28.53 1.52
CA GLU A 377 -33.76 -28.88 0.17
C GLU A 377 -33.28 -30.25 -0.31
N GLN A 378 -32.09 -30.68 0.13
CA GLN A 378 -31.52 -31.99 -0.18
C GLN A 378 -31.96 -33.10 0.79
N GLY A 379 -32.67 -32.74 1.86
CA GLY A 379 -33.10 -33.67 2.90
C GLY A 379 -31.95 -34.30 3.70
N LEU A 380 -30.78 -33.65 3.75
CA LEU A 380 -29.59 -34.19 4.43
C LEU A 380 -29.79 -34.14 5.95
N ARG A 381 -29.54 -35.27 6.63
CA ARG A 381 -29.52 -35.33 8.09
C ARG A 381 -28.08 -35.29 8.57
N ILE A 382 -27.67 -34.17 9.16
CA ILE A 382 -26.29 -33.97 9.61
C ILE A 382 -26.26 -34.07 11.13
N GLY A 383 -25.44 -35.00 11.64
CA GLY A 383 -25.21 -35.18 13.07
C GLY A 383 -24.41 -34.01 13.66
N LYS A 384 -23.09 -34.14 13.74
CA LYS A 384 -22.23 -33.09 14.31
C LYS A 384 -21.63 -32.19 13.24
N ILE A 385 -21.77 -30.87 13.41
CA ILE A 385 -21.06 -29.86 12.61
C ILE A 385 -19.94 -29.25 13.45
N THR A 386 -18.72 -29.27 12.92
CA THR A 386 -17.58 -28.49 13.44
C THR A 386 -17.29 -27.32 12.52
N ALA A 387 -17.08 -26.12 13.04
CA ALA A 387 -16.89 -24.92 12.25
C ALA A 387 -15.45 -24.39 12.31
N ALA A 388 -14.97 -23.89 11.18
CA ALA A 388 -13.73 -23.15 11.06
C ALA A 388 -13.91 -21.86 10.28
N THR A 389 -13.10 -20.87 10.61
CA THR A 389 -13.08 -19.57 9.91
C THR A 389 -11.69 -19.25 9.38
N THR A 390 -11.67 -18.59 8.24
CA THR A 390 -10.46 -18.09 7.60
C THR A 390 -10.71 -16.75 6.91
N GLY A 391 -9.68 -16.22 6.27
CA GLY A 391 -9.71 -14.91 5.64
C GLY A 391 -9.53 -13.79 6.65
N SER A 392 -9.94 -12.60 6.24
CA SER A 392 -9.64 -11.35 6.94
C SER A 392 -10.54 -11.07 8.15
N GLY A 393 -11.83 -11.39 8.07
CA GLY A 393 -12.78 -11.23 9.17
C GLY A 393 -12.83 -12.42 10.14
N ARG A 394 -11.89 -13.38 10.03
CA ARG A 394 -11.99 -14.71 10.66
C ARG A 394 -12.26 -14.68 12.15
N TYR A 395 -11.65 -13.77 12.91
CA TYR A 395 -11.83 -13.71 14.36
C TYR A 395 -13.24 -13.26 14.74
N LEU A 396 -13.70 -12.16 14.14
CA LEU A 396 -15.07 -11.66 14.32
C LEU A 396 -16.09 -12.74 13.94
N THR A 397 -15.91 -13.36 12.77
CA THR A 397 -16.80 -14.43 12.31
C THR A 397 -16.75 -15.64 13.25
N ALA A 398 -15.58 -16.00 13.78
CA ALA A 398 -15.46 -17.11 14.73
C ALA A 398 -16.23 -16.83 16.02
N ASP A 399 -16.15 -15.61 16.54
CA ASP A 399 -16.88 -15.17 17.73
C ASP A 399 -18.40 -15.18 17.46
N TYR A 400 -18.81 -14.71 16.26
CA TYR A 400 -20.20 -14.67 15.82
C TYR A 400 -20.82 -16.07 15.70
N ILE A 401 -20.20 -16.98 14.96
CA ILE A 401 -20.77 -18.32 14.65
C ILE A 401 -20.42 -19.40 15.69
N GLY A 402 -19.48 -19.11 16.59
CA GLY A 402 -18.96 -20.09 17.55
C GLY A 402 -17.96 -21.08 16.95
N ALA A 403 -17.14 -20.64 15.98
CA ALA A 403 -16.20 -21.55 15.32
C ALA A 403 -15.15 -22.11 16.28
N GLU A 404 -14.99 -23.44 16.28
CA GLU A 404 -13.99 -24.20 17.04
C GLU A 404 -12.56 -23.85 16.60
N LEU A 405 -12.38 -23.54 15.32
CA LEU A 405 -11.07 -23.36 14.72
C LEU A 405 -10.96 -22.05 13.94
N VAL A 406 -9.88 -21.30 14.17
CA VAL A 406 -9.53 -20.12 13.38
C VAL A 406 -8.19 -20.36 12.71
N ARG A 407 -8.15 -20.33 11.38
CA ARG A 407 -6.92 -20.54 10.59
C ARG A 407 -6.61 -19.37 9.70
N ASN A 408 -5.33 -19.19 9.41
CA ASN A 408 -4.92 -18.22 8.41
C ASN A 408 -5.30 -18.73 7.01
N GLU A 409 -5.36 -17.80 6.07
CA GLU A 409 -5.80 -18.09 4.70
C GLU A 409 -4.81 -18.98 3.94
N ILE A 410 -3.50 -18.81 4.14
CA ILE A 410 -2.47 -19.62 3.45
C ILE A 410 -2.65 -21.11 3.75
N SER A 411 -2.81 -21.48 5.02
CA SER A 411 -3.05 -22.86 5.45
C SER A 411 -4.40 -23.39 4.95
N ALA A 412 -5.43 -22.55 4.95
CA ALA A 412 -6.73 -22.95 4.42
C ALA A 412 -6.68 -23.20 2.91
N GLN A 413 -6.09 -22.29 2.13
CA GLN A 413 -5.94 -22.42 0.68
C GLN A 413 -5.12 -23.67 0.29
N ALA A 414 -4.01 -23.92 0.99
CA ALA A 414 -3.22 -25.14 0.79
C ALA A 414 -4.05 -26.40 1.07
N SER A 415 -4.74 -26.45 2.21
CA SER A 415 -5.62 -27.58 2.57
C SER A 415 -6.78 -27.77 1.58
N GLY A 416 -7.35 -26.68 1.06
CA GLY A 416 -8.45 -26.72 0.11
C GLY A 416 -8.04 -27.29 -1.24
N ALA A 417 -6.89 -26.89 -1.77
CA ALA A 417 -6.35 -27.46 -3.01
C ALA A 417 -6.04 -28.96 -2.84
N ARG A 418 -5.48 -29.34 -1.69
CA ARG A 418 -5.18 -30.74 -1.33
C ARG A 418 -6.43 -31.60 -1.11
N ALA A 419 -7.60 -31.01 -0.92
CA ALA A 419 -8.85 -31.76 -0.82
C ALA A 419 -9.24 -32.42 -2.15
N PHE A 420 -8.74 -31.90 -3.28
CA PHE A 420 -9.09 -32.39 -4.63
C PHE A 420 -7.86 -32.73 -5.49
N CYS A 421 -6.65 -32.34 -5.08
CA CYS A 421 -5.44 -32.52 -5.87
C CYS A 421 -4.28 -33.04 -5.00
N ASN A 422 -3.97 -34.35 -5.12
CA ASN A 422 -3.01 -35.06 -4.26
C ASN A 422 -1.52 -34.93 -4.65
N ASP A 423 -1.19 -34.33 -5.79
CA ASP A 423 0.22 -34.20 -6.25
C ASP A 423 0.63 -32.76 -6.55
N ILE A 424 -0.10 -31.77 -6.03
CA ILE A 424 0.22 -30.36 -6.28
C ILE A 424 1.43 -29.93 -5.45
N ASP A 425 2.33 -29.19 -6.08
CA ASP A 425 3.55 -28.70 -5.43
C ASP A 425 3.61 -27.16 -5.41
N THR A 426 2.76 -26.52 -6.23
CA THR A 426 2.64 -25.08 -6.37
C THR A 426 1.18 -24.69 -6.51
N ILE A 427 0.78 -23.63 -5.84
CA ILE A 427 -0.57 -23.08 -5.91
C ILE A 427 -0.48 -21.61 -6.33
N PHE A 428 -1.20 -21.27 -7.38
CA PHE A 428 -1.55 -19.89 -7.71
C PHE A 428 -3.00 -19.68 -7.29
N GLU A 429 -3.24 -18.79 -6.34
CA GLU A 429 -4.57 -18.36 -5.97
C GLU A 429 -4.75 -16.93 -6.43
N ILE A 430 -5.79 -16.65 -7.21
CA ILE A 430 -6.11 -15.28 -7.64
C ILE A 430 -7.57 -15.00 -7.30
N GLY A 431 -7.73 -14.22 -6.24
CA GLY A 431 -9.00 -13.70 -5.79
C GLY A 431 -9.41 -12.42 -6.54
N GLY A 432 -10.38 -11.72 -5.97
CA GLY A 432 -10.86 -10.46 -6.52
C GLY A 432 -9.83 -9.33 -6.40
N GLN A 433 -9.07 -9.29 -5.31
CA GLN A 433 -8.17 -8.16 -5.00
C GLN A 433 -6.79 -8.64 -4.52
N ASP A 434 -6.72 -9.86 -4.02
CA ASP A 434 -5.51 -10.51 -3.58
C ASP A 434 -5.15 -11.68 -4.50
N SER A 435 -3.87 -12.02 -4.49
CA SER A 435 -3.36 -13.21 -5.13
C SER A 435 -2.20 -13.79 -4.34
N LYS A 436 -2.08 -15.11 -4.33
CA LYS A 436 -1.20 -15.85 -3.44
C LYS A 436 -0.45 -16.90 -4.23
N TYR A 437 0.87 -16.86 -4.09
CA TYR A 437 1.75 -17.95 -4.46
C TYR A 437 2.02 -18.80 -3.22
N ILE A 438 1.88 -20.12 -3.34
CA ILE A 438 2.20 -21.07 -2.26
C ILE A 438 3.01 -22.22 -2.85
N ARG A 439 4.14 -22.56 -2.22
CA ARG A 439 4.96 -23.73 -2.52
C ARG A 439 4.81 -24.75 -1.41
N LEU A 440 4.56 -26.00 -1.82
CA LEU A 440 4.35 -27.13 -0.94
C LEU A 440 5.46 -28.17 -1.08
N ASP A 441 5.90 -28.74 0.04
CA ASP A 441 6.66 -29.98 0.10
C ASP A 441 5.87 -30.98 0.95
N GLY A 442 5.23 -31.95 0.28
CA GLY A 442 4.18 -32.75 0.90
C GLY A 442 3.04 -31.86 1.42
N ASP A 443 2.71 -31.98 2.70
CA ASP A 443 1.69 -31.15 3.37
C ASP A 443 2.25 -29.88 4.03
N VAL A 444 3.56 -29.62 3.86
CA VAL A 444 4.25 -28.48 4.49
C VAL A 444 4.35 -27.32 3.51
N ILE A 445 3.90 -26.14 3.93
CA ILE A 445 4.13 -24.89 3.21
C ILE A 445 5.59 -24.46 3.42
N ILE A 446 6.39 -24.49 2.35
CA ILE A 446 7.82 -24.18 2.41
C ILE A 446 8.16 -22.76 1.92
N ASP A 447 7.29 -22.17 1.10
CA ASP A 447 7.36 -20.77 0.69
C ASP A 447 5.96 -20.27 0.36
N PHE A 448 5.71 -18.99 0.58
CA PHE A 448 4.51 -18.33 0.11
C PHE A 448 4.77 -16.84 -0.09
N GLU A 449 3.99 -16.23 -0.97
CA GLU A 449 3.95 -14.79 -1.15
C GLU A 449 2.52 -14.38 -1.44
N MET A 450 2.13 -13.24 -0.89
CA MET A 450 0.88 -12.59 -1.25
C MET A 450 1.22 -11.37 -2.09
N ASN A 451 0.33 -11.01 -3.02
CA ASN A 451 0.53 -9.76 -3.73
C ASN A 451 0.63 -8.63 -2.70
N LYS A 452 1.54 -7.70 -2.99
CA LYS A 452 1.55 -6.42 -2.30
C LYS A 452 0.19 -5.74 -2.58
N ALA A 453 -0.07 -4.57 -1.98
CA ALA A 453 -1.32 -3.84 -2.16
C ALA A 453 -1.64 -3.36 -3.61
N CYS A 454 -1.10 -4.01 -4.64
CA CYS A 454 -1.41 -3.85 -6.05
C CYS A 454 -2.36 -4.98 -6.51
N ALA A 455 -3.51 -4.62 -7.06
CA ALA A 455 -4.51 -5.50 -7.66
C ALA A 455 -4.26 -5.77 -9.16
N ALA A 456 -3.11 -5.33 -9.70
CA ALA A 456 -2.74 -5.67 -11.07
C ALA A 456 -2.67 -7.19 -11.24
N GLY A 457 -3.38 -7.72 -12.24
CA GLY A 457 -3.47 -9.15 -12.50
C GLY A 457 -4.45 -9.94 -11.60
N THR A 458 -5.32 -9.26 -10.83
CA THR A 458 -6.37 -9.91 -10.02
C THR A 458 -7.76 -9.82 -10.68
N GLY A 459 -8.79 -10.44 -10.08
CA GLY A 459 -10.14 -10.45 -10.62
C GLY A 459 -10.75 -9.06 -10.82
N ALA A 460 -10.47 -8.09 -9.95
CA ALA A 460 -10.96 -6.72 -10.06
C ALA A 460 -10.39 -6.00 -11.30
N PHE A 461 -9.13 -6.32 -11.67
CA PHE A 461 -8.56 -5.81 -12.91
C PHE A 461 -9.34 -6.33 -14.12
N LEU A 462 -9.62 -7.63 -14.17
CA LEU A 462 -10.39 -8.25 -15.24
C LEU A 462 -11.84 -7.72 -15.29
N GLU A 463 -12.51 -7.60 -14.14
CA GLU A 463 -13.86 -7.00 -14.00
C GLU A 463 -13.90 -5.59 -14.62
N LYS A 464 -12.89 -4.76 -14.31
CA LYS A 464 -12.76 -3.42 -14.87
C LYS A 464 -12.52 -3.43 -16.38
N GLN A 465 -11.62 -4.28 -16.87
CA GLN A 465 -11.35 -4.34 -18.31
C GLN A 465 -12.54 -4.89 -19.09
N ALA A 466 -13.24 -5.89 -18.55
CA ALA A 466 -14.46 -6.44 -19.14
C ALA A 466 -15.53 -5.37 -19.31
N ALA A 467 -15.84 -4.62 -18.24
CA ALA A 467 -16.79 -3.50 -18.29
C ALA A 467 -16.39 -2.43 -19.32
N ARG A 468 -15.09 -2.12 -19.42
CA ARG A 468 -14.57 -1.12 -20.37
C ARG A 468 -14.65 -1.57 -21.83
N LEU A 469 -14.45 -2.86 -22.10
CA LEU A 469 -14.60 -3.45 -23.41
C LEU A 469 -16.06 -3.80 -23.75
N GLY A 470 -16.99 -3.67 -22.79
CA GLY A 470 -18.39 -4.03 -22.96
C GLY A 470 -18.64 -5.54 -23.01
N ILE A 471 -17.78 -6.33 -22.37
CA ILE A 471 -17.86 -7.80 -22.33
C ILE A 471 -18.40 -8.23 -20.96
N PRO A 472 -19.40 -9.11 -20.87
CA PRO A 472 -19.75 -9.77 -19.62
C PRO A 472 -18.53 -10.50 -19.03
N LEU A 473 -18.31 -10.39 -17.71
CA LEU A 473 -17.11 -10.93 -17.08
C LEU A 473 -16.98 -12.45 -17.26
N GLU A 474 -18.11 -13.15 -17.26
CA GLU A 474 -18.23 -14.59 -17.45
C GLU A 474 -17.79 -15.03 -18.85
N GLU A 475 -17.98 -14.17 -19.86
CA GLU A 475 -17.62 -14.43 -21.25
C GLU A 475 -16.20 -13.98 -21.60
N PHE A 476 -15.57 -13.15 -20.76
CA PHE A 476 -14.27 -12.53 -21.05
C PHE A 476 -13.21 -13.54 -21.47
N GLY A 477 -13.13 -14.67 -20.76
CA GLY A 477 -12.16 -15.73 -21.08
C GLY A 477 -12.43 -16.41 -22.42
N ASP A 478 -13.69 -16.65 -22.76
CA ASP A 478 -14.08 -17.28 -24.02
C ASP A 478 -13.87 -16.32 -25.22
N VAL A 479 -14.10 -15.01 -25.03
CA VAL A 479 -13.77 -13.97 -26.02
C VAL A 479 -12.26 -13.89 -26.25
N ALA A 480 -11.47 -13.89 -25.18
CA ALA A 480 -10.01 -13.87 -25.27
C ALA A 480 -9.45 -15.07 -26.06
N LEU A 481 -10.08 -16.24 -25.99
CA LEU A 481 -9.64 -17.44 -26.73
C LEU A 481 -9.85 -17.36 -28.25
N ARG A 482 -10.57 -16.34 -28.77
CA ARG A 482 -10.78 -16.12 -30.22
C ARG A 482 -9.71 -15.20 -30.83
N ASN A 483 -8.72 -14.79 -30.04
CA ASN A 483 -7.64 -13.92 -30.47
C ASN A 483 -6.83 -14.48 -31.65
N THR A 484 -6.26 -13.57 -32.44
CA THR A 484 -5.39 -13.89 -33.59
C THR A 484 -4.05 -13.18 -33.51
N ARG A 485 -4.00 -11.99 -32.88
CA ARG A 485 -2.80 -11.17 -32.75
C ARG A 485 -2.93 -10.21 -31.55
N PRO A 486 -2.88 -10.70 -30.30
CA PRO A 486 -2.99 -9.85 -29.11
C PRO A 486 -1.87 -8.81 -29.06
N PRO A 487 -2.14 -7.53 -28.71
CA PRO A 487 -1.08 -6.53 -28.53
C PRO A 487 -0.23 -6.82 -27.29
N ASP A 488 1.06 -6.47 -27.32
CA ASP A 488 1.92 -6.53 -26.13
C ASP A 488 1.62 -5.35 -25.19
N LEU A 489 0.76 -5.59 -24.20
CA LEU A 489 0.41 -4.58 -23.20
C LEU A 489 1.50 -4.49 -22.12
N ASP A 490 1.80 -3.26 -21.67
CA ASP A 490 2.62 -3.05 -20.48
C ASP A 490 1.95 -3.71 -19.27
N TRP A 491 2.64 -4.66 -18.66
CA TRP A 491 2.15 -5.44 -17.52
C TRP A 491 2.62 -4.89 -16.17
N THR A 492 3.40 -3.80 -16.13
CA THR A 492 4.07 -3.31 -14.91
C THR A 492 3.08 -2.90 -13.82
N CYS A 493 1.98 -2.25 -14.20
CA CYS A 493 0.91 -1.78 -13.33
C CYS A 493 -0.39 -1.66 -14.11
N THR A 494 -1.52 -1.88 -13.44
CA THR A 494 -2.88 -1.68 -13.98
C THR A 494 -3.05 -0.37 -14.74
N VAL A 495 -2.46 0.74 -14.26
CA VAL A 495 -2.59 2.06 -14.91
C VAL A 495 -1.90 2.10 -16.26
N PHE A 496 -0.71 1.50 -16.38
CA PHE A 496 0.00 1.43 -17.66
C PHE A 496 -0.67 0.45 -18.62
N SER A 497 -1.13 -0.71 -18.13
CA SER A 497 -1.91 -1.66 -18.93
C SER A 497 -3.19 -1.02 -19.48
N GLU A 498 -3.89 -0.24 -18.65
CA GLU A 498 -5.09 0.49 -19.05
C GLU A 498 -4.77 1.58 -20.07
N SER A 499 -3.71 2.36 -19.87
CA SER A 499 -3.28 3.40 -20.82
C SER A 499 -2.93 2.80 -22.19
N ALA A 500 -2.21 1.68 -22.20
CA ALA A 500 -1.88 0.94 -23.43
C ALA A 500 -3.13 0.38 -24.09
N MET A 501 -4.05 -0.20 -23.32
CA MET A 501 -5.32 -0.70 -23.85
C MET A 501 -6.17 0.42 -24.45
N VAL A 502 -6.22 1.61 -23.83
CA VAL A 502 -6.93 2.78 -24.40
C VAL A 502 -6.33 3.17 -25.73
N TYR A 503 -5.00 3.22 -25.82
CA TYR A 503 -4.32 3.49 -27.08
C TYR A 503 -4.70 2.48 -28.17
N TYR A 504 -4.64 1.18 -27.89
CA TYR A 504 -5.00 0.15 -28.88
C TYR A 504 -6.49 0.17 -29.25
N GLN A 505 -7.37 0.44 -28.28
CA GLN A 505 -8.81 0.60 -28.53
C GLN A 505 -9.09 1.83 -29.41
N GLN A 506 -8.39 2.95 -29.19
CA GLN A 506 -8.46 4.17 -30.01
C GLN A 506 -8.05 3.97 -31.46
N ASN A 507 -7.26 2.92 -31.70
CA ASN A 507 -6.74 2.56 -33.01
C ASN A 507 -7.40 1.29 -33.58
N ASN A 508 -8.62 0.96 -33.14
CA ASN A 508 -9.48 -0.12 -33.65
C ASN A 508 -8.87 -1.54 -33.60
N VAL A 509 -8.04 -1.86 -32.59
CA VAL A 509 -7.63 -3.27 -32.36
C VAL A 509 -8.84 -4.12 -31.97
N PRO A 510 -9.00 -5.36 -32.52
CA PRO A 510 -10.13 -6.24 -32.20
C PRO A 510 -10.27 -6.54 -30.70
N VAL A 511 -11.51 -6.68 -30.23
CA VAL A 511 -11.82 -6.86 -28.81
C VAL A 511 -11.28 -8.20 -28.29
N GLU A 512 -11.28 -9.24 -29.12
CA GLU A 512 -10.72 -10.57 -28.85
C GLU A 512 -9.21 -10.48 -28.57
N ASP A 513 -8.49 -9.72 -29.39
CA ASP A 513 -7.05 -9.48 -29.25
C ASP A 513 -6.75 -8.65 -28.00
N LEU A 514 -7.55 -7.60 -27.72
CA LEU A 514 -7.44 -6.81 -26.50
C LEU A 514 -7.66 -7.68 -25.24
N ALA A 515 -8.70 -8.52 -25.24
CA ALA A 515 -9.01 -9.40 -24.12
C ALA A 515 -7.88 -10.41 -23.85
N ALA A 516 -7.28 -10.99 -24.91
CA ALA A 516 -6.11 -11.85 -24.78
C ALA A 516 -4.86 -11.08 -24.30
N GLY A 517 -4.63 -9.86 -24.79
CA GLY A 517 -3.56 -8.99 -24.30
C GLY A 517 -3.67 -8.70 -22.81
N ILE A 518 -4.88 -8.50 -22.30
CA ILE A 518 -5.16 -8.30 -20.86
C ILE A 518 -4.87 -9.56 -20.04
N CYS A 519 -5.25 -10.75 -20.53
CA CYS A 519 -4.91 -12.02 -19.88
C CYS A 519 -3.39 -12.22 -19.79
N LEU A 520 -2.68 -11.99 -20.90
CA LEU A 520 -1.21 -12.08 -20.94
C LEU A 520 -0.55 -11.08 -19.99
N ALA A 521 -1.00 -9.83 -19.99
CA ALA A 521 -0.47 -8.80 -19.09
C ALA A 521 -0.70 -9.16 -17.62
N SER A 522 -1.88 -9.71 -17.29
CA SER A 522 -2.22 -10.17 -15.94
C SER A 522 -1.30 -11.29 -15.46
N VAL A 523 -1.05 -12.29 -16.31
CA VAL A 523 -0.13 -13.39 -16.01
C VAL A 523 1.32 -12.90 -15.88
N LYS A 524 1.80 -12.09 -16.83
CA LYS A 524 3.15 -11.50 -16.76
C LYS A 524 3.32 -10.68 -15.47
N ASN A 525 2.31 -9.90 -15.08
CA ASN A 525 2.32 -9.16 -13.82
C ASN A 525 2.44 -10.10 -12.62
N TYR A 526 1.56 -11.10 -12.51
CA TYR A 526 1.56 -12.03 -11.38
C TYR A 526 2.90 -12.76 -11.24
N LEU A 527 3.44 -13.29 -12.34
CA LEU A 527 4.71 -14.02 -12.33
C LEU A 527 5.90 -13.13 -11.93
N ASN A 528 5.94 -11.88 -12.41
CA ASN A 528 7.08 -11.00 -12.13
C ASN A 528 6.96 -10.26 -10.78
N LYS A 529 5.74 -9.89 -10.36
CA LYS A 529 5.52 -9.05 -9.17
C LYS A 529 5.16 -9.86 -7.92
N ASN A 530 4.44 -10.97 -8.07
CA ASN A 530 4.03 -11.81 -6.96
C ASN A 530 4.98 -13.00 -6.79
N VAL A 531 5.14 -13.83 -7.82
CA VAL A 531 6.07 -14.97 -7.75
C VAL A 531 7.53 -14.47 -7.68
N GLY A 532 7.90 -13.56 -8.58
CA GLY A 532 9.26 -13.02 -8.66
C GLY A 532 10.28 -14.11 -8.96
N ASN A 533 11.39 -14.15 -8.21
CA ASN A 533 12.46 -15.14 -8.39
C ASN A 533 12.22 -16.45 -7.62
N ARG A 534 10.97 -16.74 -7.23
CA ARG A 534 10.62 -17.97 -6.50
C ARG A 534 10.51 -19.16 -7.43
N GLU A 535 10.74 -20.34 -6.88
CA GLU A 535 10.69 -21.59 -7.63
C GLU A 535 9.24 -21.99 -7.94
N ILE A 536 8.89 -22.12 -9.22
CA ILE A 536 7.61 -22.72 -9.62
C ILE A 536 7.86 -24.22 -9.83
N GLY A 537 7.17 -25.06 -9.06
CA GLY A 537 7.24 -26.51 -9.18
C GLY A 537 6.54 -27.05 -10.42
N LYS A 538 6.41 -28.38 -10.50
CA LYS A 538 5.97 -29.09 -11.71
C LYS A 538 4.45 -29.11 -11.86
N LYS A 539 3.71 -29.36 -10.76
CA LYS A 539 2.24 -29.48 -10.77
C LYS A 539 1.63 -28.25 -10.10
N ILE A 540 1.06 -27.38 -10.92
CA ILE A 540 0.53 -26.08 -10.53
C ILE A 540 -0.99 -26.15 -10.42
N ALA A 541 -1.53 -25.91 -9.24
CA ALA A 541 -2.96 -25.68 -9.06
C ALA A 541 -3.28 -24.19 -9.22
N PHE A 542 -4.26 -23.86 -10.07
CA PHE A 542 -4.79 -22.49 -10.20
C PHE A 542 -6.19 -22.42 -9.60
N GLN A 543 -6.31 -21.64 -8.53
CA GLN A 543 -7.53 -21.50 -7.73
C GLN A 543 -7.88 -20.01 -7.51
N GLY A 544 -9.01 -19.76 -6.85
CA GLY A 544 -9.66 -18.45 -6.79
C GLY A 544 -10.70 -18.28 -7.90
N ALA A 545 -11.51 -17.23 -7.81
CA ALA A 545 -12.61 -17.01 -8.76
C ALA A 545 -12.11 -16.75 -10.20
N VAL A 546 -10.89 -16.23 -10.36
CA VAL A 546 -10.29 -15.98 -11.67
C VAL A 546 -9.98 -17.27 -12.43
N ALA A 547 -9.86 -18.40 -11.74
CA ALA A 547 -9.61 -19.69 -12.39
C ALA A 547 -10.78 -20.16 -13.30
N PHE A 548 -11.98 -19.57 -13.17
CA PHE A 548 -13.06 -19.79 -14.13
C PHE A 548 -12.79 -19.15 -15.49
N ASN A 549 -11.93 -18.14 -15.56
CA ASN A 549 -11.59 -17.48 -16.81
C ASN A 549 -10.61 -18.36 -17.60
N LYS A 550 -11.13 -19.06 -18.62
CA LYS A 550 -10.33 -19.96 -19.47
C LYS A 550 -9.21 -19.23 -20.23
N GLY A 551 -9.40 -17.95 -20.53
CA GLY A 551 -8.37 -17.09 -21.13
C GLY A 551 -7.16 -16.90 -20.19
N MET A 552 -7.39 -16.77 -18.89
CA MET A 552 -6.32 -16.73 -17.88
C MET A 552 -5.59 -18.07 -17.75
N VAL A 553 -6.32 -19.18 -17.77
CA VAL A 553 -5.72 -20.54 -17.79
C VAL A 553 -4.82 -20.68 -19.02
N ALA A 554 -5.34 -20.39 -20.21
CA ALA A 554 -4.59 -20.44 -21.46
C ALA A 554 -3.36 -19.52 -21.45
N ALA A 555 -3.48 -18.30 -20.91
CA ALA A 555 -2.37 -17.38 -20.78
C ALA A 555 -1.27 -17.92 -19.84
N TYR A 556 -1.61 -18.54 -18.71
CA TYR A 556 -0.62 -19.20 -17.84
C TYR A 556 0.09 -20.35 -18.56
N GLU A 557 -0.66 -21.20 -19.25
CA GLU A 557 -0.11 -22.30 -20.04
C GLU A 557 0.78 -21.78 -21.18
N THR A 558 0.44 -20.63 -21.80
CA THR A 558 1.25 -19.99 -22.85
C THR A 558 2.56 -19.45 -22.31
N VAL A 559 2.52 -18.73 -21.19
CA VAL A 559 3.71 -18.10 -20.63
C VAL A 559 4.64 -19.12 -19.94
N LEU A 560 4.09 -20.15 -19.29
CA LEU A 560 4.89 -21.14 -18.53
C LEU A 560 5.27 -22.37 -19.34
N GLY A 561 4.54 -22.70 -20.41
CA GLY A 561 4.70 -23.97 -21.13
C GLY A 561 4.42 -25.21 -20.26
N ARG A 562 3.58 -25.07 -19.23
CA ARG A 562 3.23 -26.12 -18.25
C ARG A 562 1.72 -26.27 -18.15
N GLU A 563 1.27 -27.44 -17.74
CA GLU A 563 -0.14 -27.71 -17.45
C GLU A 563 -0.57 -26.97 -16.17
N ILE A 564 -1.78 -26.40 -16.21
CA ILE A 564 -2.40 -25.71 -15.07
C ILE A 564 -3.64 -26.51 -14.64
N VAL A 565 -3.62 -27.01 -13.40
CA VAL A 565 -4.71 -27.78 -12.82
C VAL A 565 -5.70 -26.84 -12.13
N VAL A 566 -6.96 -26.82 -12.56
CA VAL A 566 -8.01 -26.06 -11.89
C VAL A 566 -8.85 -27.02 -11.03
N PRO A 567 -8.89 -26.86 -9.69
CA PRO A 567 -9.70 -27.72 -8.84
C PRO A 567 -11.20 -27.49 -9.09
N PRO A 568 -12.10 -28.43 -8.73
CA PRO A 568 -13.54 -28.36 -9.07
C PRO A 568 -14.28 -27.15 -8.51
N TYR A 569 -13.86 -26.65 -7.35
CA TYR A 569 -14.49 -25.54 -6.64
C TYR A 569 -13.48 -24.40 -6.39
N PRO A 570 -12.87 -23.83 -7.45
CA PRO A 570 -11.68 -23.01 -7.30
C PRO A 570 -11.98 -21.70 -6.54
N HIS A 571 -13.20 -21.19 -6.66
CA HIS A 571 -13.65 -19.97 -6.00
C HIS A 571 -13.85 -20.09 -4.47
N ILE A 572 -14.02 -21.29 -3.90
CA ILE A 572 -14.30 -21.53 -2.47
C ILE A 572 -13.25 -22.39 -1.76
N THR A 573 -12.08 -22.61 -2.37
CA THR A 573 -10.99 -23.42 -1.81
C THR A 573 -10.57 -23.01 -0.40
N GLY A 574 -10.58 -21.71 -0.08
CA GLY A 574 -10.33 -21.22 1.28
C GLY A 574 -11.35 -21.73 2.31
N ALA A 575 -12.64 -21.70 1.97
CA ALA A 575 -13.71 -22.22 2.84
C ALA A 575 -13.62 -23.75 2.96
N VAL A 576 -13.46 -24.46 1.85
CA VAL A 576 -13.28 -25.93 1.83
C VAL A 576 -12.08 -26.33 2.69
N GLY A 577 -10.96 -25.64 2.54
CA GLY A 577 -9.74 -25.97 3.27
C GLY A 577 -9.83 -25.67 4.76
N ALA A 578 -10.50 -24.59 5.16
CA ALA A 578 -10.82 -24.33 6.56
C ALA A 578 -11.71 -25.44 7.15
N ALA A 579 -12.76 -25.82 6.42
CA ALA A 579 -13.65 -26.92 6.80
C ALA A 579 -12.88 -28.24 6.96
N ARG A 580 -12.04 -28.59 5.99
CA ARG A 580 -11.17 -29.78 6.02
C ARG A 580 -10.23 -29.76 7.23
N LEU A 581 -9.60 -28.63 7.55
CA LEU A 581 -8.75 -28.52 8.74
C LEU A 581 -9.55 -28.71 10.05
N ALA A 582 -10.78 -28.19 10.11
CA ALA A 582 -11.69 -28.44 11.24
C ALA A 582 -12.06 -29.93 11.34
N TYR A 583 -12.30 -30.56 10.18
CA TYR A 583 -12.62 -31.98 10.06
C TYR A 583 -11.44 -32.86 10.55
N LEU A 584 -10.22 -32.58 10.11
CA LEU A 584 -9.05 -33.36 10.51
C LEU A 584 -8.66 -33.15 11.99
N ALA A 585 -8.89 -31.96 12.53
CA ALA A 585 -8.56 -31.64 13.94
C ALA A 585 -9.50 -32.30 14.97
N ASN A 586 -10.63 -32.86 14.55
CA ASN A 586 -11.63 -33.45 15.46
C ASN A 586 -12.06 -34.88 15.02
N PRO A 587 -11.14 -35.85 14.92
CA PRO A 587 -11.38 -37.15 14.26
C PRO A 587 -12.39 -38.09 14.95
N THR A 588 -12.91 -37.77 16.14
CA THR A 588 -13.86 -38.60 16.91
C THR A 588 -15.11 -37.81 17.32
N PRO A 589 -16.32 -38.43 17.42
CA PRO A 589 -17.40 -37.87 18.22
C PRO A 589 -16.89 -37.80 19.68
N PRO A 590 -16.96 -36.66 20.36
CA PRO A 590 -16.22 -36.50 21.60
C PRO A 590 -16.85 -37.34 22.72
N SER A 591 -16.17 -38.41 23.13
CA SER A 591 -16.02 -38.66 24.56
C SER A 591 -14.88 -37.77 25.07
N SER A 592 -15.29 -36.73 25.80
CA SER A 592 -14.52 -35.97 26.81
C SER A 592 -13.20 -35.24 26.49
N ALA A 593 -12.59 -35.29 25.29
CA ALA A 593 -11.40 -34.49 24.99
C ALA A 593 -11.72 -33.18 24.24
N ILE A 594 -11.85 -32.10 25.02
CA ILE A 594 -12.27 -30.75 24.60
C ILE A 594 -11.08 -29.92 24.10
N ALA A 595 -11.17 -29.38 22.88
CA ALA A 595 -10.28 -28.34 22.40
C ALA A 595 -10.57 -27.01 23.12
N LYS A 596 -9.58 -26.50 23.88
CA LYS A 596 -9.68 -25.21 24.57
C LYS A 596 -9.44 -24.07 23.58
N GLY A 597 -10.52 -23.41 23.17
CA GLY A 597 -10.46 -22.16 22.40
C GLY A 597 -10.00 -20.96 23.24
N GLY A 598 -9.53 -19.91 22.57
CA GLY A 598 -8.92 -18.69 23.15
C GLY A 598 -9.82 -17.82 24.05
N ASN A 599 -10.97 -18.34 24.50
CA ASN A 599 -11.87 -17.69 25.45
C ASN A 599 -12.00 -18.43 26.79
N GLY A 600 -11.15 -19.42 27.10
CA GLY A 600 -11.29 -20.19 28.36
C GLY A 600 -12.61 -20.98 28.50
N GLY A 601 -13.51 -20.89 27.51
CA GLY A 601 -14.70 -21.68 27.31
C GLY A 601 -14.63 -22.42 25.97
N VAL A 602 -15.31 -23.56 25.91
CA VAL A 602 -15.43 -24.38 24.70
C VAL A 602 -16.27 -23.61 23.69
N ARG A 603 -15.69 -23.28 22.53
CA ARG A 603 -16.47 -22.75 21.40
C ARG A 603 -17.01 -23.97 20.65
N THR A 604 -18.32 -24.03 20.49
CA THR A 604 -18.98 -24.97 19.60
C THR A 604 -19.82 -24.19 18.62
N PHE A 605 -19.92 -24.67 17.38
CA PHE A 605 -20.79 -24.07 16.37
C PHE A 605 -22.20 -23.88 16.96
N LYS A 606 -22.69 -22.63 16.92
CA LYS A 606 -23.94 -22.24 17.63
C LYS A 606 -25.22 -22.78 16.97
N GLY A 607 -25.12 -23.35 15.77
CA GLY A 607 -26.26 -23.75 14.96
C GLY A 607 -26.75 -22.63 14.05
N PHE A 608 -27.39 -23.00 12.94
CA PHE A 608 -27.82 -22.05 11.91
C PHE A 608 -28.90 -21.07 12.39
N ASP A 609 -29.89 -21.56 13.16
CA ASP A 609 -31.05 -20.75 13.57
C ASP A 609 -30.65 -19.67 14.60
N ALA A 610 -29.84 -20.03 15.59
CA ALA A 610 -29.31 -19.09 16.58
C ALA A 610 -28.45 -17.97 15.95
N ILE A 611 -27.79 -18.24 14.83
CA ILE A 611 -26.99 -17.25 14.09
C ILE A 611 -27.89 -16.31 13.26
N ALA A 612 -29.03 -16.81 12.77
CA ALA A 612 -29.96 -16.01 11.97
C ALA A 612 -30.67 -14.94 12.82
N GLU A 613 -31.02 -15.27 14.07
CA GLU A 613 -31.78 -14.41 14.99
C GLU A 613 -30.89 -13.49 15.87
N ALA A 614 -29.57 -13.64 15.78
CA ALA A 614 -28.62 -12.94 16.62
C ALA A 614 -28.67 -11.40 16.43
N LYS A 615 -28.96 -10.67 17.51
CA LYS A 615 -28.79 -9.21 17.58
C LYS A 615 -27.41 -8.84 18.08
N TYR A 616 -26.87 -7.75 17.55
CA TYR A 616 -25.55 -7.25 17.92
C TYR A 616 -25.46 -5.73 17.82
N GLU A 617 -24.55 -5.16 18.59
CA GLU A 617 -24.17 -3.74 18.58
C GLU A 617 -22.71 -3.59 18.12
N ILE A 618 -22.47 -2.59 17.26
CA ILE A 618 -21.13 -2.18 16.83
C ILE A 618 -20.89 -0.75 17.32
N GLY A 619 -19.69 -0.50 17.86
CA GLY A 619 -19.24 0.82 18.30
C GLY A 619 -17.78 1.05 17.98
N SER A 620 -17.28 2.26 18.21
CA SER A 620 -15.86 2.59 18.06
C SER A 620 -15.43 3.70 19.02
N PHE A 621 -14.14 3.75 19.37
CA PHE A 621 -13.56 4.84 20.14
C PHE A 621 -12.07 5.03 19.81
N GLU A 622 -11.55 6.26 19.93
CA GLU A 622 -10.12 6.51 19.80
C GLU A 622 -9.37 6.12 21.09
N CYS A 623 -8.42 5.18 20.99
CA CYS A 623 -7.57 4.75 22.10
C CYS A 623 -6.50 5.80 22.40
N LYS A 624 -6.59 6.46 23.56
CA LYS A 624 -5.57 7.40 24.05
C LYS A 624 -4.44 6.74 24.85
N GLY A 625 -4.33 5.41 24.78
CA GLY A 625 -3.42 4.61 25.62
C GLY A 625 -1.95 4.66 25.19
N CYS A 626 -1.67 5.04 23.95
CA CYS A 626 -0.31 5.24 23.45
C CYS A 626 -0.30 6.21 22.26
N PRO A 627 0.87 6.64 21.79
CA PRO A 627 0.96 7.65 20.73
C PRO A 627 0.45 7.20 19.34
N ASN A 628 0.06 5.92 19.19
CA ASN A 628 -0.57 5.40 17.98
C ASN A 628 -2.03 5.84 17.79
N ARG A 629 -2.72 6.26 18.87
CA ARG A 629 -4.12 6.73 18.85
C ARG A 629 -5.05 5.92 17.92
N CYS A 630 -5.14 4.61 18.16
CA CYS A 630 -5.89 3.71 17.28
C CYS A 630 -7.40 3.90 17.45
N ASP A 631 -8.17 3.91 16.37
CA ASP A 631 -9.63 3.80 16.43
C ASP A 631 -10.02 2.35 16.74
N VAL A 632 -10.30 2.03 18.00
CA VAL A 632 -10.65 0.69 18.46
C VAL A 632 -12.14 0.48 18.26
N ASN A 633 -12.48 -0.58 17.52
CA ASN A 633 -13.86 -0.93 17.22
C ASN A 633 -14.34 -2.01 18.18
N THR A 634 -15.63 -2.00 18.50
CA THR A 634 -16.23 -2.89 19.49
C THR A 634 -17.42 -3.60 18.88
N PHE A 635 -17.56 -4.89 19.19
CA PHE A 635 -18.68 -5.73 18.79
C PHE A 635 -19.25 -6.40 20.03
N GLN A 636 -20.57 -6.39 20.20
CA GLN A 636 -21.21 -7.05 21.32
C GLN A 636 -22.49 -7.72 20.86
N MET A 637 -22.66 -9.01 21.14
CA MET A 637 -23.94 -9.70 20.96
C MET A 637 -24.84 -9.42 22.15
N GLU A 638 -26.16 -9.42 21.94
CA GLU A 638 -27.14 -9.27 23.02
C GLU A 638 -26.90 -10.32 24.13
N GLY A 639 -26.69 -9.87 25.38
CA GLY A 639 -26.35 -10.73 26.52
C GLY A 639 -24.94 -11.35 26.52
N GLY A 640 -24.10 -11.05 25.51
CA GLY A 640 -22.75 -11.59 25.35
C GLY A 640 -21.61 -10.63 25.76
N PRO A 641 -20.35 -11.13 25.78
CA PRO A 641 -19.18 -10.30 26.06
C PRO A 641 -18.92 -9.31 24.91
N LYS A 642 -18.28 -8.19 25.25
CA LYS A 642 -17.84 -7.17 24.29
C LYS A 642 -16.46 -7.52 23.75
N TYR A 643 -16.38 -7.64 22.43
CA TYR A 643 -15.15 -7.91 21.68
C TYR A 643 -14.57 -6.60 21.13
N PHE A 644 -13.24 -6.54 21.00
CA PHE A 644 -12.52 -5.36 20.54
C PHE A 644 -11.62 -5.73 19.36
N TYR A 645 -11.54 -4.83 18.39
CA TYR A 645 -10.74 -4.97 17.17
C TYR A 645 -10.04 -3.65 16.83
N ASN A 646 -9.03 -3.69 15.95
CA ASN A 646 -8.31 -2.53 15.40
C ASN A 646 -7.37 -1.77 16.34
N ASP A 647 -7.00 -2.33 17.47
CA ASP A 647 -5.93 -1.81 18.32
C ASP A 647 -4.55 -2.36 17.90
N ARG A 648 -3.62 -1.47 17.56
CA ARG A 648 -2.30 -1.88 17.03
C ARG A 648 -1.41 -2.61 18.04
N CYS A 649 -1.61 -2.31 19.32
CA CYS A 649 -0.86 -2.87 20.45
C CYS A 649 -1.58 -4.05 21.10
N GLU A 650 -2.70 -4.50 20.53
CA GLU A 650 -3.53 -5.60 21.07
C GLU A 650 -3.99 -5.44 22.53
N LYS A 651 -3.90 -4.21 23.09
CA LYS A 651 -4.35 -3.83 24.44
C LYS A 651 -5.80 -4.24 24.75
N PHE A 652 -6.68 -4.21 23.76
CA PHE A 652 -8.10 -4.53 23.84
C PHE A 652 -8.44 -5.84 23.09
N SER A 653 -7.89 -6.08 21.90
CA SER A 653 -8.23 -7.28 21.11
C SER A 653 -7.60 -8.57 21.64
N ALA A 654 -6.52 -8.46 22.44
CA ALA A 654 -5.85 -9.62 23.03
C ALA A 654 -6.01 -9.73 24.56
N VAL A 655 -7.03 -9.09 25.15
CA VAL A 655 -7.29 -9.14 26.60
C VAL A 655 -7.39 -10.58 27.15
N HIS A 656 -7.72 -11.55 26.29
CA HIS A 656 -7.82 -12.97 26.63
C HIS A 656 -6.73 -13.86 26.02
N LYS A 657 -5.79 -13.31 25.23
CA LYS A 657 -4.57 -14.07 24.95
C LYS A 657 -3.87 -14.26 26.30
N LYS A 658 -3.65 -15.52 26.71
CA LYS A 658 -2.66 -15.76 27.76
C LYS A 658 -1.40 -15.06 27.29
N ASN A 659 -0.92 -14.08 28.05
CA ASN A 659 0.39 -13.51 27.79
C ASN A 659 1.40 -14.59 28.18
N LEU A 660 1.58 -15.56 27.26
CA LEU A 660 2.32 -16.80 27.50
C LEU A 660 3.74 -16.47 27.94
N GLY A 661 4.29 -15.35 27.45
CA GLY A 661 5.61 -14.84 27.80
C GLY A 661 5.64 -13.74 28.86
N ALA A 662 4.62 -13.55 29.69
CA ALA A 662 4.69 -12.58 30.81
C ALA A 662 5.87 -12.83 31.77
N HIS A 663 6.36 -14.08 31.83
CA HIS A 663 7.53 -14.49 32.59
C HIS A 663 8.87 -14.24 31.86
N LEU A 664 8.84 -13.97 30.56
CA LEU A 664 10.03 -13.71 29.75
C LEU A 664 10.45 -12.23 29.90
N PRO A 665 11.75 -11.90 29.78
CA PRO A 665 12.21 -10.51 29.79
C PRO A 665 11.87 -9.76 28.49
N ASP A 666 11.62 -8.45 28.61
CA ASP A 666 11.52 -7.53 27.47
C ASP A 666 12.90 -6.89 27.21
N LEU A 667 13.70 -7.59 26.41
CA LEU A 667 15.08 -7.20 26.12
C LEU A 667 15.18 -5.90 25.30
N PHE A 668 14.12 -5.54 24.56
CA PHE A 668 14.07 -4.28 23.80
C PHE A 668 13.90 -3.08 24.72
N ALA A 669 12.92 -3.15 25.63
CA ALA A 669 12.70 -2.11 26.63
C ALA A 669 13.88 -2.02 27.62
N GLU A 670 14.48 -3.16 28.01
CA GLU A 670 15.71 -3.19 28.82
C GLU A 670 16.85 -2.41 28.14
N ARG A 671 17.11 -2.68 26.86
CA ARG A 671 18.18 -2.03 26.10
C ARG A 671 17.96 -0.53 25.95
N GLU A 672 16.72 -0.09 25.67
CA GLU A 672 16.38 1.34 25.59
C GLU A 672 16.67 2.06 26.92
N ARG A 673 16.29 1.46 28.05
CA ARG A 673 16.64 1.99 29.38
C ARG A 673 18.16 2.05 29.57
N MET A 674 18.88 0.97 29.27
CA MET A 674 20.34 0.94 29.39
C MET A 674 21.02 2.06 28.59
N MET A 675 20.49 2.42 27.41
CA MET A 675 21.02 3.49 26.57
C MET A 675 20.68 4.87 27.13
N MET A 676 19.42 5.10 27.51
CA MET A 676 18.97 6.41 28.01
C MET A 676 19.58 6.75 29.37
N GLU A 677 19.80 5.73 30.21
CA GLU A 677 20.40 5.85 31.54
C GLU A 677 21.92 5.64 31.52
N ALA A 678 22.53 5.44 30.36
CA ALA A 678 23.97 5.17 30.24
C ALA A 678 24.85 6.27 30.87
N TYR A 679 24.33 7.49 30.94
CA TYR A 679 25.02 8.62 31.55
C TYR A 679 24.02 9.59 32.18
N GLN A 680 24.23 9.87 33.46
CA GLN A 680 23.58 10.95 34.21
C GLN A 680 24.69 11.85 34.77
N PRO A 681 24.70 13.15 34.45
CA PRO A 681 25.75 14.05 34.90
C PRO A 681 25.74 14.15 36.44
N SER A 682 26.88 13.83 37.07
CA SER A 682 26.99 13.68 38.53
C SER A 682 27.14 15.02 39.26
N HIS A 683 27.68 16.05 38.59
CA HIS A 683 27.95 17.36 39.18
C HIS A 683 27.78 18.50 38.17
N ARG A 684 27.29 19.64 38.67
CA ARG A 684 27.25 20.91 37.95
C ARG A 684 28.67 21.52 37.94
N PRO A 685 29.24 21.88 36.78
CA PRO A 685 30.48 22.64 36.77
C PRO A 685 30.26 23.99 37.50
N PRO A 686 31.09 24.38 38.48
CA PRO A 686 30.90 25.61 39.27
C PRO A 686 30.86 26.90 38.45
N SER A 687 31.35 26.87 37.21
CA SER A 687 31.43 28.02 36.31
C SER A 687 30.14 28.30 35.50
N ALA A 688 29.04 27.58 35.76
CA ALA A 688 27.80 27.62 34.98
C ALA A 688 26.60 28.27 35.70
N ASP A 689 26.82 29.03 36.78
CA ASP A 689 25.75 29.60 37.60
C ASP A 689 25.16 30.92 37.07
N HIS A 690 25.75 31.53 36.03
CA HIS A 690 25.38 32.91 35.59
C HIS A 690 25.01 33.07 34.10
N LEU A 691 24.86 32.00 33.31
CA LEU A 691 24.44 32.07 31.90
C LEU A 691 23.26 31.13 31.60
N PRO A 692 22.31 31.50 30.71
CA PRO A 692 21.28 30.59 30.23
C PRO A 692 21.92 29.36 29.56
N ARG A 693 21.46 28.16 29.93
CA ARG A 693 21.97 26.89 29.41
C ARG A 693 21.52 26.74 27.95
N LEU A 694 22.44 26.79 27.00
CA LEU A 694 22.12 26.46 25.60
C LEU A 694 21.58 25.03 25.51
N ARG A 695 20.44 24.88 24.84
CA ARG A 695 19.72 23.63 24.63
C ARG A 695 20.14 23.04 23.29
N ILE A 696 20.78 21.88 23.35
CA ILE A 696 21.28 21.15 22.18
C ILE A 696 20.35 19.98 21.90
N GLY A 697 19.59 20.10 20.82
CA GLY A 697 18.71 19.07 20.29
C GLY A 697 19.47 17.92 19.66
N VAL A 698 19.09 16.67 19.97
CA VAL A 698 19.60 15.45 19.32
C VAL A 698 18.43 14.62 18.77
N PRO A 699 18.30 14.45 17.44
CA PRO A 699 17.14 13.78 16.86
C PRO A 699 17.19 12.25 17.10
N ARG A 700 16.07 11.63 17.52
CA ARG A 700 15.97 10.19 17.84
C ARG A 700 15.97 9.25 16.63
N GLY A 701 16.10 9.78 15.42
CA GLY A 701 16.17 8.98 14.19
C GLY A 701 17.57 8.45 13.88
N LEU A 702 17.63 7.53 12.91
CA LEU A 702 18.90 7.10 12.30
C LEU A 702 19.87 6.48 13.33
N MET A 703 21.14 6.89 13.37
CA MET A 703 22.16 6.28 14.24
C MET A 703 22.04 6.69 15.73
N PHE A 704 20.97 7.38 16.13
CA PHE A 704 20.73 7.78 17.53
C PHE A 704 20.89 6.62 18.50
N SER A 705 20.22 5.50 18.23
CA SER A 705 20.19 4.34 19.13
C SER A 705 21.57 3.73 19.39
N GLU A 706 22.55 3.96 18.51
CA GLU A 706 23.90 3.42 18.63
C GLU A 706 24.88 4.38 19.29
N LEU A 707 24.66 5.70 19.19
CA LEU A 707 25.67 6.71 19.53
C LEU A 707 25.19 7.77 20.53
N TYR A 708 23.91 7.76 20.92
CA TYR A 708 23.38 8.69 21.91
C TYR A 708 24.14 8.71 23.24
N PRO A 709 24.61 7.58 23.83
CA PRO A 709 25.40 7.62 25.06
C PRO A 709 26.66 8.50 24.95
N LEU A 710 27.36 8.43 23.80
CA LEU A 710 28.51 9.30 23.50
C LEU A 710 28.10 10.77 23.42
N TYR A 711 27.01 11.08 22.70
CA TYR A 711 26.56 12.46 22.49
C TYR A 711 26.07 13.09 23.79
N ASN A 712 25.27 12.35 24.56
CA ASN A 712 24.73 12.81 25.83
C ASN A 712 25.85 13.13 26.83
N ALA A 713 26.81 12.22 26.99
CA ALA A 713 27.96 12.44 27.86
C ALA A 713 28.83 13.61 27.38
N PHE A 714 29.24 13.63 26.10
CA PHE A 714 30.10 14.69 25.57
C PHE A 714 29.48 16.09 25.72
N LEU A 715 28.22 16.27 25.34
CA LEU A 715 27.56 17.58 25.38
C LEU A 715 27.22 18.01 26.82
N SER A 716 26.86 17.06 27.68
CA SER A 716 26.59 17.34 29.10
C SER A 716 27.86 17.75 29.86
N GLU A 717 28.99 17.08 29.61
CA GLU A 717 30.31 17.43 30.18
C GLU A 717 30.79 18.80 29.71
N LEU A 718 30.38 19.25 28.52
CA LEU A 718 30.61 20.63 28.06
C LEU A 718 29.66 21.66 28.68
N GLY A 719 28.75 21.24 29.57
CA GLY A 719 27.83 22.09 30.31
C GLY A 719 26.54 22.46 29.57
N PHE A 720 26.17 21.75 28.51
CA PHE A 720 24.96 22.02 27.73
C PHE A 720 23.77 21.15 28.16
N GLU A 721 22.54 21.61 27.89
CA GLU A 721 21.34 20.79 28.08
C GLU A 721 21.13 19.94 26.84
N VAL A 722 21.18 18.61 26.98
CA VAL A 722 20.94 17.69 25.87
C VAL A 722 19.47 17.36 25.82
N VAL A 723 18.81 17.74 24.73
CA VAL A 723 17.36 17.56 24.54
C VAL A 723 17.14 16.58 23.39
N PRO A 724 16.87 15.29 23.66
CA PRO A 724 16.44 14.40 22.60
C PRO A 724 15.05 14.79 22.09
N SER A 725 14.76 14.51 20.82
CA SER A 725 13.37 14.57 20.33
C SER A 725 12.51 13.57 21.10
N ASP A 726 11.19 13.71 21.06
CA ASP A 726 10.29 12.74 21.73
C ASP A 726 10.38 11.35 21.09
N PRO A 727 9.99 10.27 21.81
CA PRO A 727 9.75 8.98 21.18
C PRO A 727 8.82 9.12 19.98
N THR A 728 9.13 8.39 18.91
CA THR A 728 8.37 8.43 17.66
C THR A 728 6.89 8.19 17.93
N ASN A 729 6.07 9.09 17.40
CA ASN A 729 4.62 9.09 17.55
C ASN A 729 3.95 9.54 16.24
N LYS A 730 2.61 9.44 16.17
CA LYS A 730 1.84 9.79 14.97
C LYS A 730 2.15 11.21 14.48
N HIS A 731 2.23 12.18 15.39
CA HIS A 731 2.51 13.57 15.06
C HIS A 731 3.92 13.77 14.47
N ILE A 732 4.95 13.15 15.05
CA ILE A 732 6.31 13.15 14.48
C ILE A 732 6.32 12.52 13.08
N ILE A 733 5.62 11.39 12.89
CA ILE A 733 5.55 10.73 11.59
C ILE A 733 4.89 11.66 10.55
N GLU A 734 3.77 12.29 10.90
CA GLU A 734 3.03 13.21 10.01
C GLU A 734 3.88 14.43 9.63
N MET A 735 4.48 15.12 10.60
CA MET A 735 5.42 16.21 10.33
C MET A 735 6.55 15.79 9.40
N GLY A 736 7.09 14.59 9.60
CA GLY A 736 8.15 14.05 8.75
C GLY A 736 7.69 13.79 7.32
N LEU A 737 6.48 13.25 7.13
CA LEU A 737 5.91 13.00 5.81
C LEU A 737 5.61 14.29 5.05
N ASP A 738 5.19 15.35 5.74
CA ASP A 738 4.84 16.64 5.11
C ASP A 738 6.07 17.36 4.53
N VAL A 739 7.24 17.25 5.18
CA VAL A 739 8.44 18.00 4.78
C VAL A 739 9.48 17.16 4.03
N ALA A 740 9.44 15.82 4.09
CA ALA A 740 10.51 14.97 3.56
C ALA A 740 10.55 14.91 2.02
N ILE A 741 11.57 15.49 1.40
CA ILE A 741 11.70 15.60 -0.07
C ILE A 741 11.91 14.23 -0.74
N GLY A 742 11.22 14.00 -1.86
CA GLY A 742 11.28 12.75 -2.63
C GLY A 742 10.61 11.56 -1.95
N GLU A 743 10.98 10.34 -2.38
CA GLU A 743 10.46 9.08 -1.84
C GLU A 743 11.56 8.21 -1.20
N PRO A 744 12.27 8.70 -0.14
CA PRO A 744 13.25 7.90 0.58
C PRO A 744 12.58 6.82 1.46
N CYS A 745 13.39 5.95 2.07
CA CYS A 745 12.89 4.93 2.98
C CYS A 745 12.16 5.55 4.19
N PHE A 746 11.17 4.83 4.73
CA PHE A 746 10.29 5.37 5.78
C PHE A 746 11.01 5.92 7.02
N PRO A 747 12.07 5.27 7.58
CA PRO A 747 12.83 5.84 8.70
C PRO A 747 13.48 7.20 8.40
N PHE A 748 13.84 7.46 7.13
CA PHE A 748 14.39 8.76 6.73
C PHE A 748 13.32 9.85 6.69
N LYS A 749 12.08 9.51 6.30
CA LYS A 749 10.94 10.43 6.39
C LYS A 749 10.64 10.78 7.86
N VAL A 750 10.61 9.78 8.74
CA VAL A 750 10.43 9.98 10.19
C VAL A 750 11.56 10.81 10.81
N ALA A 751 12.80 10.68 10.33
CA ALA A 751 13.91 11.53 10.78
C ALA A 751 13.67 13.03 10.54
N HIS A 752 12.94 13.43 9.49
CA HIS A 752 12.53 14.84 9.32
C HIS A 752 11.58 15.30 10.43
N GLY A 753 10.65 14.43 10.81
CA GLY A 753 9.73 14.68 11.92
C GLY A 753 10.47 14.90 13.26
N HIS A 754 11.56 14.17 13.49
CA HIS A 754 12.38 14.39 14.67
C HIS A 754 13.09 15.75 14.67
N TYR A 755 13.48 16.28 13.49
CA TYR A 755 13.98 17.65 13.40
C TYR A 755 12.88 18.67 13.70
N MET A 756 11.69 18.48 13.12
CA MET A 756 10.55 19.35 13.39
C MET A 756 10.16 19.38 14.87
N ASN A 757 10.13 18.22 15.54
CA ASN A 757 9.89 18.15 16.98
C ASN A 757 10.94 18.92 17.81
N LEU A 758 12.22 18.90 17.40
CA LEU A 758 13.26 19.71 18.06
C LEU A 758 13.07 21.21 17.82
N ILE A 759 12.66 21.60 16.61
CA ILE A 759 12.33 22.98 16.25
C ILE A 759 11.15 23.47 17.11
N GLU A 760 10.09 22.68 17.25
CA GLU A 760 8.94 22.98 18.12
C GLU A 760 9.34 23.10 19.60
N LYS A 761 10.29 22.28 20.04
CA LYS A 761 10.89 22.37 21.38
C LYS A 761 11.78 23.61 21.55
N ARG A 762 12.02 24.42 20.52
CA ARG A 762 12.84 25.64 20.54
C ARG A 762 14.24 25.40 21.09
N VAL A 763 14.94 24.40 20.55
CA VAL A 763 16.36 24.18 20.85
C VAL A 763 17.22 25.25 20.17
N ASP A 764 18.34 25.62 20.78
CA ASP A 764 19.25 26.64 20.23
C ASP A 764 20.20 26.07 19.17
N VAL A 765 20.51 24.78 19.30
CA VAL A 765 21.42 24.05 18.41
C VAL A 765 20.82 22.67 18.12
N ILE A 766 20.88 22.22 16.86
CA ILE A 766 20.65 20.81 16.52
C ILE A 766 22.00 20.15 16.24
N PHE A 767 22.35 19.16 17.05
CA PHE A 767 23.54 18.34 16.87
C PHE A 767 23.17 17.01 16.19
N ALA A 768 23.58 16.86 14.94
CA ALA A 768 23.23 15.71 14.11
C ALA A 768 24.42 15.26 13.24
N PRO A 769 25.30 14.39 13.77
CA PRO A 769 26.50 13.99 13.06
C PRO A 769 26.23 13.12 11.84
N ARG A 770 27.03 13.33 10.79
CA ARG A 770 27.07 12.53 9.56
C ARG A 770 27.93 11.30 9.80
N ILE A 771 27.30 10.15 10.01
CA ILE A 771 28.04 8.91 10.27
C ILE A 771 28.44 8.30 8.95
N ILE A 772 29.68 8.52 8.52
CA ILE A 772 30.19 8.03 7.23
C ILE A 772 30.61 6.57 7.34
N SER A 773 31.42 6.25 8.34
CA SER A 773 31.84 4.88 8.64
C SER A 773 31.80 4.59 10.13
N THR A 774 31.46 3.36 10.48
CA THR A 774 31.43 2.86 11.86
C THR A 774 32.77 2.23 12.26
N GLU A 775 32.91 1.75 13.49
CA GLU A 775 34.06 0.93 13.87
C GLU A 775 34.17 -0.33 12.99
N GLN A 776 35.40 -0.79 12.80
CA GLN A 776 35.71 -2.05 12.14
C GLN A 776 36.77 -2.82 12.95
N PRO A 777 36.36 -3.63 13.94
CA PRO A 777 37.29 -4.37 14.77
C PRO A 777 37.97 -5.51 13.99
N ASN A 778 37.27 -6.11 13.03
CA ASN A 778 37.83 -7.18 12.21
C ASN A 778 38.70 -6.61 11.08
N ARG A 779 40.01 -6.88 11.14
CA ARG A 779 41.00 -6.39 10.17
C ARG A 779 40.86 -7.00 8.78
N ASN A 780 40.24 -8.18 8.66
CA ASN A 780 40.04 -8.86 7.39
C ASN A 780 38.91 -8.22 6.56
N LEU A 781 38.00 -7.48 7.20
CA LEU A 781 36.93 -6.76 6.53
C LEU A 781 37.37 -5.34 6.16
N ARG A 782 37.53 -5.09 4.86
CA ARG A 782 38.17 -3.86 4.35
C ARG A 782 37.30 -2.61 4.50
N GLN A 783 35.99 -2.72 4.64
CA GLN A 783 35.05 -1.60 4.65
C GLN A 783 34.12 -1.66 5.88
N ALA A 784 33.53 -0.54 6.28
CA ALA A 784 32.53 -0.46 7.36
C ALA A 784 31.69 0.82 7.20
N GLN A 785 31.18 1.02 6.00
CA GLN A 785 30.49 2.25 5.63
C GLN A 785 29.01 2.15 6.00
N THR A 786 28.38 3.30 6.21
CA THR A 786 26.94 3.39 6.40
C THR A 786 26.22 3.60 5.05
N CYS A 787 24.89 3.52 5.05
CA CYS A 787 24.08 3.85 3.87
C CYS A 787 24.26 5.33 3.48
N PRO A 788 24.32 5.68 2.17
CA PRO A 788 24.43 7.07 1.72
C PRO A 788 23.37 8.01 2.30
N TYR A 789 22.15 7.53 2.54
CA TYR A 789 21.12 8.31 3.23
C TYR A 789 21.56 8.70 4.64
N LEU A 790 22.17 7.82 5.43
CA LEU A 790 22.68 8.18 6.77
C LEU A 790 23.80 9.23 6.72
N GLN A 791 24.58 9.24 5.64
CA GLN A 791 25.70 10.15 5.46
C GLN A 791 25.22 11.57 5.14
N ALA A 792 24.20 11.69 4.28
CA ALA A 792 23.66 12.96 3.83
C ALA A 792 22.48 13.46 4.69
N ALA A 793 21.87 12.61 5.52
CA ALA A 793 20.62 12.93 6.22
C ALA A 793 20.66 14.26 6.97
N PRO A 794 21.69 14.58 7.77
CA PRO A 794 21.68 15.83 8.52
C PRO A 794 21.58 17.07 7.64
N ASP A 795 22.36 17.11 6.55
CA ASP A 795 22.39 18.27 5.66
C ASP A 795 21.10 18.38 4.84
N VAL A 796 20.62 17.24 4.29
CA VAL A 796 19.38 17.19 3.50
C VAL A 796 18.20 17.61 4.36
N ILE A 797 18.03 16.99 5.53
CA ILE A 797 16.90 17.25 6.42
C ILE A 797 16.93 18.71 6.88
N ALA A 798 18.09 19.21 7.31
CA ALA A 798 18.21 20.57 7.82
C ALA A 798 17.84 21.63 6.77
N SER A 799 18.23 21.40 5.51
CA SER A 799 17.83 22.23 4.37
C SER A 799 16.32 22.14 4.10
N CYS A 800 15.75 20.93 4.05
CA CYS A 800 14.32 20.72 3.83
C CYS A 800 13.43 21.46 4.84
N VAL A 801 13.83 21.49 6.12
CA VAL A 801 13.01 22.08 7.21
C VAL A 801 13.39 23.52 7.55
N GLY A 802 14.42 24.06 6.88
CA GLY A 802 14.90 25.42 7.08
C GLY A 802 15.47 25.68 8.48
N VAL A 803 16.32 24.79 9.01
CA VAL A 803 16.86 24.91 10.38
C VAL A 803 17.56 26.26 10.60
N THR A 804 18.41 26.65 9.65
CA THR A 804 19.25 27.86 9.78
C THR A 804 18.42 29.12 9.57
N GLU A 805 17.47 29.08 8.63
CA GLU A 805 16.50 30.12 8.31
C GLU A 805 15.59 30.44 9.51
N ARG A 806 15.38 29.45 10.39
CA ARG A 806 14.64 29.58 11.65
C ARG A 806 15.52 30.05 12.83
N GLY A 807 16.77 30.43 12.57
CA GLY A 807 17.70 30.93 13.59
C GLY A 807 18.31 29.85 14.51
N ILE A 808 18.13 28.57 14.19
CA ILE A 808 18.70 27.46 14.97
C ILE A 808 20.06 27.08 14.38
N ARG A 809 21.09 26.93 15.22
CA ARG A 809 22.42 26.52 14.73
C ARG A 809 22.42 25.03 14.42
N HIS A 810 22.85 24.66 13.23
CA HIS A 810 22.99 23.25 12.82
C HIS A 810 24.45 22.80 12.87
N ILE A 811 24.77 21.80 13.71
CA ILE A 811 26.12 21.22 13.82
C ILE A 811 26.07 19.75 13.38
N ALA A 812 26.57 19.49 12.18
CA ALA A 812 26.60 18.15 11.57
C ALA A 812 28.03 17.69 11.21
N PRO A 813 28.87 17.31 12.19
CA PRO A 813 30.24 16.88 11.90
C PRO A 813 30.26 15.55 11.15
N ALA A 814 31.24 15.35 10.27
CA ALA A 814 31.46 14.06 9.61
C ALA A 814 32.29 13.12 10.50
N LEU A 815 31.67 12.02 10.93
CA LEU A 815 32.29 11.00 11.78
C LEU A 815 32.69 9.78 10.95
N HIS A 816 34.00 9.51 10.93
CA HIS A 816 34.57 8.25 10.46
C HIS A 816 35.15 7.47 11.64
N LEU A 817 34.33 6.66 12.32
CA LEU A 817 34.78 5.93 13.50
C LEU A 817 35.93 4.96 13.17
N LYS A 818 35.94 4.39 11.95
CA LYS A 818 37.06 3.57 11.41
C LYS A 818 38.42 4.28 11.42
N ARG A 819 38.48 5.62 11.31
CA ARG A 819 39.74 6.39 11.31
C ARG A 819 40.37 6.50 12.70
N GLY A 820 39.69 6.04 13.74
CA GLY A 820 40.22 5.92 15.10
C GLY A 820 40.29 7.24 15.88
N ARG A 821 40.86 7.16 17.09
CA ARG A 821 40.81 8.20 18.13
C ARG A 821 41.28 9.58 17.66
N LYS A 822 42.41 9.67 16.96
CA LYS A 822 42.95 10.96 16.46
C LYS A 822 41.97 11.74 15.57
N HIS A 823 41.17 11.02 14.77
CA HIS A 823 40.15 11.66 13.94
C HIS A 823 39.00 12.20 14.80
N LEU A 824 38.51 11.40 15.76
CA LEU A 824 37.45 11.81 16.68
C LEU A 824 37.88 13.01 17.52
N GLU A 825 39.09 12.98 18.09
CA GLU A 825 39.65 14.10 18.85
C GLU A 825 39.67 15.40 18.05
N ARG A 826 40.04 15.34 16.76
CA ARG A 826 40.02 16.51 15.87
C ARG A 826 38.61 17.02 15.64
N VAL A 827 37.68 16.13 15.32
CA VAL A 827 36.29 16.50 14.99
C VAL A 827 35.54 17.03 16.20
N PHE A 828 35.63 16.37 17.35
CA PHE A 828 34.96 16.82 18.58
C PHE A 828 35.62 18.06 19.20
N ALA A 829 36.92 18.27 19.01
CA ALA A 829 37.55 19.55 19.34
C ALA A 829 36.96 20.71 18.51
N GLU A 830 36.71 20.47 17.22
CA GLU A 830 36.06 21.44 16.33
C GLU A 830 34.59 21.69 16.72
N VAL A 831 33.83 20.63 17.04
CA VAL A 831 32.46 20.77 17.57
C VAL A 831 32.46 21.62 18.84
N GLY A 832 33.36 21.34 19.79
CA GLY A 832 33.47 22.13 21.01
C GLY A 832 33.84 23.59 20.73
N ARG A 833 34.72 23.85 19.75
CA ARG A 833 35.05 25.22 19.31
C ARG A 833 33.82 25.97 18.78
N GLN A 834 33.00 25.33 17.96
CA GLN A 834 31.73 25.91 17.46
C GLN A 834 30.72 26.18 18.58
N LEU A 835 30.82 25.43 19.68
CA LEU A 835 30.03 25.59 20.89
C LEU A 835 30.69 26.54 21.93
N GLY A 836 31.81 27.18 21.60
CA GLY A 836 32.49 28.13 22.49
C GLY A 836 33.31 27.48 23.62
N ARG A 837 33.82 26.27 23.41
CA ARG A 837 34.63 25.50 24.38
C ARG A 837 36.06 25.29 23.88
N SER A 838 37.01 25.23 24.82
CA SER A 838 38.42 25.02 24.50
C SER A 838 38.69 23.57 24.08
N ARG A 839 39.73 23.37 23.26
CA ARG A 839 40.18 22.03 22.85
C ARG A 839 40.38 21.10 24.05
N LYS A 840 40.96 21.59 25.15
CA LYS A 840 41.19 20.79 26.37
C LYS A 840 39.88 20.28 26.98
N GLN A 841 38.88 21.15 27.11
CA GLN A 841 37.54 20.77 27.60
C GLN A 841 36.88 19.75 26.68
N SER A 842 36.91 19.98 25.37
CA SER A 842 36.33 19.07 24.38
C SER A 842 36.95 17.68 24.39
N LEU A 843 38.28 17.59 24.55
CA LEU A 843 38.96 16.29 24.60
C LEU A 843 38.65 15.54 25.90
N ALA A 844 38.58 16.24 27.04
CA ALA A 844 38.17 15.64 28.30
C ALA A 844 36.73 15.11 28.24
N ALA A 845 35.79 15.90 27.71
CA ALA A 845 34.41 15.49 27.51
C ALA A 845 34.29 14.31 26.53
N LEU A 846 35.10 14.29 25.46
CA LEU A 846 35.12 13.17 24.50
C LEU A 846 35.59 11.88 25.16
N GLU A 847 36.60 11.93 26.03
CA GLU A 847 37.11 10.76 26.74
C GLU A 847 36.03 10.13 27.64
N VAL A 848 35.29 10.96 28.37
CA VAL A 848 34.12 10.51 29.14
C VAL A 848 33.08 9.87 28.21
N GLY A 849 32.73 10.53 27.11
CA GLY A 849 31.72 10.03 26.19
C GLY A 849 32.10 8.73 25.48
N LEU A 850 33.37 8.54 25.12
CA LEU A 850 33.86 7.28 24.53
C LEU A 850 33.81 6.14 25.55
N LYS A 851 34.21 6.41 26.80
CA LYS A 851 34.12 5.42 27.89
C LYS A 851 32.67 5.00 28.15
N VAL A 852 31.75 5.96 28.24
CA VAL A 852 30.30 5.70 28.41
C VAL A 852 29.75 4.82 27.29
N LEU A 853 30.14 5.11 26.03
CA LEU A 853 29.71 4.31 24.88
C LEU A 853 30.24 2.86 24.95
N GLU A 854 31.51 2.70 25.34
CA GLU A 854 32.13 1.38 25.52
C GLU A 854 31.46 0.59 26.66
N ASP A 855 31.22 1.23 27.81
CA ASP A 855 30.55 0.64 28.97
C ASP A 855 29.11 0.20 28.64
N PHE A 856 28.37 1.03 27.91
CA PHE A 856 27.03 0.69 27.41
C PHE A 856 27.07 -0.57 26.53
N ARG A 857 27.98 -0.61 25.53
CA ARG A 857 28.10 -1.76 24.63
C ARG A 857 28.48 -3.05 25.37
N ARG A 858 29.45 -2.98 26.29
CA ARG A 858 29.83 -4.13 27.13
C ARG A 858 28.67 -4.62 28.00
N LYS A 859 27.85 -3.71 28.54
CA LYS A 859 26.69 -4.08 29.35
C LYS A 859 25.65 -4.84 28.52
N VAL A 860 25.40 -4.41 27.29
CA VAL A 860 24.50 -5.09 26.35
C VAL A 860 25.05 -6.46 25.96
N GLU A 861 26.32 -6.56 25.60
CA GLU A 861 26.97 -7.83 25.24
C GLU A 861 26.94 -8.83 26.40
N ARG A 862 27.27 -8.39 27.63
CA ARG A 862 27.21 -9.24 28.83
C ARG A 862 25.79 -9.74 29.07
N ARG A 863 24.79 -8.86 28.98
CA ARG A 863 23.39 -9.25 29.14
C ARG A 863 22.96 -10.25 28.07
N GLY A 864 23.41 -10.08 26.84
CA GLY A 864 23.19 -11.02 25.76
C GLY A 864 23.79 -12.41 26.02
N ALA A 865 25.03 -12.46 26.49
CA ALA A 865 25.68 -13.70 26.88
C ALA A 865 24.94 -14.41 28.03
N GLU A 866 24.50 -13.68 29.06
CA GLU A 866 23.66 -14.22 30.14
C GLU A 866 22.39 -14.88 29.58
N VAL A 867 21.66 -14.17 28.71
CA VAL A 867 20.42 -14.67 28.10
C VAL A 867 20.69 -15.95 27.29
N LEU A 868 21.70 -15.96 26.42
CA LEU A 868 22.02 -17.12 25.58
C LEU A 868 22.51 -18.34 26.38
N ASN A 869 23.27 -18.11 27.45
CA ASN A 869 23.78 -19.18 28.33
C ASN A 869 22.68 -19.79 29.20
N THR A 870 21.68 -19.01 29.58
CA THR A 870 20.52 -19.48 30.37
C THR A 870 19.41 -20.12 29.53
N LEU A 871 19.52 -20.08 28.20
CA LEU A 871 18.51 -20.65 27.31
C LEU A 871 18.52 -22.21 27.40
N PRO A 872 17.42 -22.86 27.77
CA PRO A 872 17.34 -24.33 27.80
C PRO A 872 17.61 -24.98 26.43
N PRO A 873 18.16 -26.21 26.37
CA PRO A 873 18.44 -26.92 25.11
C PRO A 873 17.23 -27.12 24.19
N ASP A 874 16.04 -27.25 24.76
CA ASP A 874 14.76 -27.49 24.09
C ASP A 874 13.98 -26.21 23.80
N GLN A 875 14.39 -25.07 24.35
CA GLN A 875 13.70 -23.80 24.18
C GLN A 875 14.17 -23.06 22.92
N VAL A 876 13.22 -22.73 22.05
CA VAL A 876 13.48 -21.91 20.86
C VAL A 876 13.41 -20.41 21.20
N ALA A 877 14.41 -19.65 20.75
CA ALA A 877 14.44 -18.19 20.84
C ALA A 877 14.52 -17.55 19.46
N PHE A 878 13.90 -16.37 19.30
CA PHE A 878 13.84 -15.64 18.05
C PHE A 878 14.77 -14.44 18.11
N ILE A 879 15.79 -14.43 17.25
CA ILE A 879 16.68 -13.29 17.06
C ILE A 879 16.02 -12.31 16.09
N VAL A 880 15.76 -11.09 16.56
CA VAL A 880 15.21 -10.01 15.74
C VAL A 880 16.36 -9.19 15.17
N ILE A 881 16.47 -9.20 13.84
CA ILE A 881 17.57 -8.62 13.07
C ILE A 881 17.06 -7.45 12.26
N GLY A 882 17.76 -6.32 12.30
CA GLY A 882 17.34 -5.13 11.58
C GLY A 882 18.40 -4.05 11.56
N ARG A 883 18.09 -2.93 10.91
CA ARG A 883 18.91 -1.72 11.04
C ARG A 883 18.74 -1.15 12.46
N PRO A 884 19.74 -0.48 13.05
CA PRO A 884 19.57 0.13 14.37
C PRO A 884 18.38 1.12 14.42
N TYR A 885 18.25 1.98 13.42
CA TYR A 885 17.15 2.93 13.26
C TYR A 885 15.78 2.32 12.91
N THR A 886 15.71 0.99 12.84
CA THR A 886 14.48 0.22 12.66
C THR A 886 14.21 -0.57 13.93
N LEU A 887 15.21 -1.30 14.38
CA LEU A 887 15.12 -2.30 15.43
C LEU A 887 14.70 -1.72 16.77
N TRP A 888 15.11 -0.48 17.08
CA TRP A 888 14.92 0.14 18.40
C TRP A 888 13.74 1.10 18.50
N ASP A 889 13.10 1.41 17.38
CA ASP A 889 11.97 2.31 17.38
C ASP A 889 10.67 1.48 17.31
N PRO A 890 9.86 1.44 18.40
CA PRO A 890 8.66 0.62 18.47
C PRO A 890 7.56 1.08 17.49
N ALA A 891 7.57 2.36 17.09
CA ALA A 891 6.64 2.86 16.08
C ALA A 891 7.06 2.37 14.68
N LEU A 892 8.37 2.27 14.42
CA LEU A 892 8.88 1.76 13.16
C LEU A 892 8.75 0.23 13.08
N ASN A 893 9.23 -0.53 14.06
CA ASN A 893 9.24 -2.01 14.01
C ASN A 893 7.89 -2.66 14.38
N MET A 894 6.86 -1.86 14.69
CA MET A 894 5.53 -2.30 15.11
C MET A 894 5.52 -3.17 16.39
N ASP A 895 6.47 -2.90 17.29
CA ASP A 895 6.68 -3.59 18.56
C ASP A 895 6.85 -5.11 18.41
N ILE A 896 7.60 -5.52 17.37
CA ILE A 896 7.77 -6.94 17.01
C ILE A 896 8.37 -7.79 18.13
N GLY A 897 9.27 -7.21 18.94
CA GLY A 897 9.87 -7.89 20.08
C GLY A 897 8.80 -8.29 21.11
N LYS A 898 7.93 -7.34 21.48
CA LYS A 898 6.83 -7.59 22.41
C LYS A 898 5.83 -8.61 21.86
N LYS A 899 5.51 -8.53 20.57
CA LYS A 899 4.60 -9.49 19.92
C LYS A 899 5.12 -10.92 19.91
N ILE A 900 6.43 -11.12 19.71
CA ILE A 900 7.05 -12.44 19.81
C ILE A 900 6.99 -12.95 21.26
N GLN A 901 7.26 -12.07 22.24
CA GLN A 901 7.14 -12.38 23.66
C GLN A 901 5.71 -12.80 24.04
N ASP A 902 4.68 -12.09 23.57
CA ASP A 902 3.29 -12.41 23.87
C ASP A 902 2.86 -13.80 23.33
N LEU A 903 3.59 -14.35 22.34
CA LEU A 903 3.44 -15.73 21.86
C LEU A 903 4.16 -16.77 22.74
N GLY A 904 4.81 -16.35 23.83
CA GLY A 904 5.59 -17.23 24.71
C GLY A 904 6.98 -17.56 24.19
N ILE A 905 7.49 -16.80 23.21
CA ILE A 905 8.80 -17.02 22.60
C ILE A 905 9.74 -15.89 23.04
N LEU A 906 10.96 -16.23 23.43
CA LEU A 906 11.95 -15.22 23.81
C LEU A 906 12.42 -14.45 22.57
N ALA A 907 12.23 -13.13 22.57
CA ALA A 907 12.70 -12.24 21.52
C ALA A 907 14.04 -11.60 21.91
N ILE A 908 15.11 -11.90 21.18
CA ILE A 908 16.46 -11.40 21.45
C ILE A 908 16.84 -10.41 20.33
N PRO A 909 17.13 -9.14 20.63
CA PRO A 909 17.58 -8.21 19.61
C PRO A 909 19.02 -8.52 19.16
N GLN A 910 19.33 -8.20 17.91
CA GLN A 910 20.60 -8.54 17.26
C GLN A 910 21.88 -8.09 18.00
N ASP A 911 21.87 -6.97 18.73
CA ASP A 911 23.06 -6.46 19.43
C ASP A 911 23.37 -7.21 20.74
N PHE A 912 22.49 -8.11 21.20
CA PHE A 912 22.74 -9.03 22.31
C PHE A 912 23.54 -10.27 21.84
N LEU A 913 23.72 -10.45 20.52
CA LEU A 913 24.60 -11.49 20.02
C LEU A 913 26.06 -11.04 20.11
N PRO A 914 27.01 -11.97 20.36
CA PRO A 914 28.45 -11.69 20.34
C PRO A 914 28.96 -11.55 18.89
N LEU A 915 28.44 -10.57 18.14
CA LEU A 915 28.70 -10.44 16.70
C LEU A 915 30.18 -10.21 16.39
N GLU A 916 30.90 -9.52 17.28
CA GLU A 916 32.30 -9.17 17.05
C GLU A 916 33.25 -10.37 17.24
N SER A 917 32.79 -11.48 17.82
CA SER A 917 33.56 -12.73 17.88
C SER A 917 33.47 -13.56 16.59
N VAL A 918 32.71 -13.10 15.60
CA VAL A 918 32.41 -13.84 14.38
C VAL A 918 33.14 -13.21 13.20
N ASP A 919 34.07 -13.95 12.61
CA ASP A 919 34.63 -13.58 11.31
C ASP A 919 33.70 -14.09 10.19
N ILE A 920 33.46 -13.25 9.18
CA ILE A 920 32.70 -13.57 7.96
C ILE A 920 33.52 -13.28 6.69
N SER A 921 34.78 -12.88 6.83
CA SER A 921 35.62 -12.42 5.72
C SER A 921 36.08 -13.53 4.78
N ASP A 922 35.99 -14.79 5.23
CA ASP A 922 36.18 -15.99 4.42
C ASP A 922 35.14 -16.09 3.29
N SER A 923 33.89 -15.75 3.57
CA SER A 923 32.78 -15.81 2.60
C SER A 923 32.45 -14.43 2.01
N TRP A 924 32.64 -13.36 2.80
CA TRP A 924 32.19 -12.00 2.46
C TRP A 924 33.26 -10.93 2.71
N PRO A 925 34.48 -11.03 2.14
CA PRO A 925 35.59 -10.11 2.41
C PRO A 925 35.31 -8.66 2.01
N ASN A 926 34.41 -8.48 1.04
CA ASN A 926 34.05 -7.19 0.44
C ASN A 926 32.67 -6.69 0.87
N ALA A 927 32.06 -7.25 1.92
CA ALA A 927 30.80 -6.74 2.46
C ALA A 927 30.98 -5.28 2.89
N TYR A 928 30.50 -4.34 2.07
CA TYR A 928 30.83 -2.92 2.21
C TYR A 928 30.18 -2.25 3.44
N SER A 929 28.92 -2.60 3.69
CA SER A 929 28.08 -1.98 4.72
C SER A 929 28.25 -2.67 6.07
N ARG A 930 28.49 -1.90 7.14
CA ARG A 930 28.58 -2.48 8.49
C ARG A 930 27.28 -3.15 8.92
N GLN A 931 26.13 -2.58 8.59
CA GLN A 931 24.85 -3.17 8.98
C GLN A 931 24.60 -4.51 8.28
N ILE A 932 25.09 -4.68 7.04
CA ILE A 932 25.05 -5.97 6.34
C ILE A 932 26.03 -6.95 7.01
N GLN A 933 27.24 -6.52 7.36
CA GLN A 933 28.19 -7.37 8.08
C GLN A 933 27.60 -7.91 9.40
N LYS A 934 27.06 -7.04 10.25
CA LYS A 934 26.40 -7.44 11.51
C LYS A 934 25.27 -8.47 11.26
N LYS A 935 24.49 -8.27 10.18
CA LYS A 935 23.42 -9.18 9.76
C LYS A 935 23.97 -10.55 9.34
N LEU A 936 25.07 -10.61 8.60
CA LEU A 936 25.73 -11.86 8.19
C LEU A 936 26.41 -12.57 9.37
N MET A 937 27.04 -11.83 10.29
CA MET A 937 27.57 -12.37 11.54
C MET A 937 26.47 -13.05 12.37
N ALA A 938 25.30 -12.40 12.47
CA ALA A 938 24.13 -12.98 13.14
C ALA A 938 23.64 -14.26 12.43
N ALA A 939 23.64 -14.30 11.09
CA ALA A 939 23.29 -15.51 10.34
C ALA A 939 24.18 -16.70 10.71
N ARG A 940 25.49 -16.47 10.81
CA ARG A 940 26.48 -17.50 11.16
C ARG A 940 26.29 -18.03 12.58
N LEU A 941 26.04 -17.16 13.56
CA LEU A 941 25.71 -17.58 14.94
C LEU A 941 24.42 -18.40 14.99
N ILE A 942 23.37 -17.93 14.32
CA ILE A 942 22.07 -18.62 14.30
C ILE A 942 22.20 -19.99 13.61
N ARG A 943 23.08 -20.12 12.62
CA ARG A 943 23.37 -21.41 11.98
C ARG A 943 24.03 -22.40 12.94
N GLN A 944 24.88 -21.92 13.84
CA GLN A 944 25.63 -22.74 14.80
C GLN A 944 24.80 -23.17 16.02
N ASP A 945 23.69 -22.49 16.31
CA ASP A 945 22.82 -22.80 17.45
C ASP A 945 21.41 -23.18 16.99
N SER A 946 21.09 -24.47 17.10
CA SER A 946 19.80 -25.03 16.67
C SER A 946 18.58 -24.54 17.47
N ARG A 947 18.79 -23.84 18.59
CA ARG A 947 17.74 -23.18 19.38
C ARG A 947 17.30 -21.84 18.79
N LEU A 948 18.13 -21.22 17.96
CA LEU A 948 17.90 -19.87 17.46
C LEU A 948 17.15 -19.85 16.13
N ARG A 949 16.21 -18.92 15.99
CA ARG A 949 15.49 -18.65 14.73
C ARG A 949 15.59 -17.16 14.40
N ALA A 950 15.65 -16.80 13.13
CA ALA A 950 15.80 -15.40 12.71
C ALA A 950 14.47 -14.77 12.31
N VAL A 951 14.22 -13.54 12.78
CA VAL A 951 13.18 -12.64 12.27
C VAL A 951 13.89 -11.40 11.72
N VAL A 952 13.89 -11.22 10.40
CA VAL A 952 14.57 -10.08 9.76
C VAL A 952 13.55 -8.99 9.42
N VAL A 953 13.73 -7.80 10.00
CA VAL A 953 12.89 -6.62 9.78
C VAL A 953 13.56 -5.70 8.75
N THR A 954 12.79 -5.26 7.75
CA THR A 954 13.24 -4.36 6.68
C THR A 954 12.10 -3.45 6.22
N TYR A 955 12.40 -2.44 5.41
CA TYR A 955 11.42 -1.54 4.80
C TYR A 955 11.50 -1.51 3.29
N PHE A 956 10.37 -1.13 2.68
CA PHE A 956 10.32 -0.76 1.27
C PHE A 956 11.29 0.38 0.97
N ALA A 957 11.88 0.36 -0.23
CA ALA A 957 12.93 1.28 -0.68
C ALA A 957 14.27 1.22 0.10
N CYS A 958 14.52 0.19 0.91
CA CYS A 958 15.85 0.00 1.51
C CYS A 958 16.83 -0.66 0.52
N GLY A 959 17.51 0.18 -0.27
CA GLY A 959 18.51 -0.28 -1.26
C GLY A 959 19.51 -1.31 -0.72
N PRO A 960 20.24 -1.06 0.39
CA PRO A 960 21.24 -2.02 0.84
C PRO A 960 20.66 -3.32 1.42
N ASP A 961 19.42 -3.35 1.93
CA ASP A 961 18.80 -4.60 2.40
C ASP A 961 18.28 -5.46 1.25
N SER A 962 17.93 -4.87 0.11
CA SER A 962 17.63 -5.62 -1.12
C SER A 962 18.81 -6.50 -1.57
N PHE A 963 20.05 -6.05 -1.33
CA PHE A 963 21.26 -6.85 -1.57
C PHE A 963 21.63 -7.75 -0.39
N GLY A 964 21.50 -7.26 0.85
CA GLY A 964 21.94 -8.01 2.04
C GLY A 964 21.04 -9.19 2.44
N ASN A 965 19.73 -9.12 2.20
CA ASN A 965 18.80 -10.19 2.60
C ASN A 965 19.00 -11.51 1.83
N PRO A 966 19.25 -11.51 0.50
CA PRO A 966 19.68 -12.71 -0.21
C PRO A 966 20.94 -13.35 0.40
N PHE A 967 21.96 -12.55 0.70
CA PHE A 967 23.21 -13.04 1.30
C PHE A 967 23.00 -13.63 2.70
N PHE A 968 22.11 -13.04 3.50
CA PHE A 968 21.71 -13.61 4.79
C PHE A 968 21.13 -15.03 4.64
N LYS A 969 20.29 -15.27 3.63
CA LYS A 969 19.74 -16.61 3.36
C LYS A 969 20.82 -17.61 2.94
N VAL A 970 21.76 -17.18 2.09
CA VAL A 970 22.90 -18.00 1.66
C VAL A 970 23.76 -18.38 2.85
N GLU A 971 24.19 -17.40 3.64
CA GLU A 971 25.04 -17.62 4.82
C GLU A 971 24.38 -18.55 5.85
N ARG A 972 23.06 -18.41 6.07
CA ARG A 972 22.31 -19.26 6.99
C ARG A 972 22.11 -20.69 6.50
N ARG A 973 22.18 -20.93 5.18
CA ARG A 973 22.01 -22.25 4.53
C ARG A 973 23.32 -22.91 4.13
N ALA A 974 24.45 -22.21 4.24
CA ALA A 974 25.76 -22.76 3.92
C ALA A 974 26.05 -24.01 4.78
N PRO A 975 26.58 -25.09 4.17
CA PRO A 975 26.83 -26.35 4.85
C PRO A 975 27.76 -26.23 6.08
#